data_AF-A0A4P7U9Q0-F1
#
_entry.id   AF-A0A4P7U9Q0-F1
#
_cell.length_a   1.000
_cell.length_b   1.000
_cell.length_c   1.000
_cell.angle_alpha   90.00
_cell.angle_beta   90.00
_cell.angle_gamma   90.00
#
_symmetry.space_group_name_H-M   'P 1'
#
loop_
_entity.id
_entity.type
_entity.pdbx_description
1 polymer ?
#
loop_
_entity_poly.entity_id
_entity_poly.type
_entity_poly.pdbx_seq_one_letter_code
_entity_poly.pdbx_strand_id
1 'polypeptide(L)'
;MLLHGRHTSCYGTGPTHNNRWPCATAPDNELRMSIPSYAGYDNLAQALASHGYAVVSVSANAINSNDNQLAADRGAVARGQLMLDTLEMLRKANAGEAVSFTDTWTGDTLDLDAALTEGARSYELRREGFITGAPDLDAVRAADFEGRFDFSNIGMMGHSRGGEGVTAAATLNQSLDKPWEITSILPLAPVDFGRMTVPNVPMNVVLPYCDGDVSNQQGQHMLDDSRYAFGDDVLRSATWMMGTNHNFYNTAWTPGLYRYSVSDDWSNSAARRTDPTCGTDPSVASTSIRISAADQYALGSDYMTAWFRLTMGGEKTFLPMFDGTGVLPQSAKGADVRTVATAPSSARSTVASFENASTRVTQTAQASTTVCASLGGRTAGTELPACATTLASSQVPHWTPATNGGNVPATPVTRMTWTTQAGEVRVGVAKGQRDASAFDRLSVKMAADETVATATDLTLSVIDGEGERYDALVSELNPFALTRLPASSSSAGINTLKKVVLQQVNVEVADLAAAGLDVSDLREVRFKAVDAEPGAAYLSDLALESSSVGTADSKPMPVIGVYAPNVEEGNAPDSYELAVHLDAPAPSAVVGDVSVLGSTTGRAGIATQKVTFAPGETCKVVSVALQGDRAASATATTQVTYSVINTRNAVMGVEAIGFTQVREDDGVTGSAVEVAPFGKAGDPCAELEAVRAGGVLDVADEVAPGADLTVGLAGNRAGEAVTVTVDGFEPTTVVADGTGVASATVAVPADAERGEVAVSAVAAGTRRTAEAVVNVRDASTTTLAVNPTTPKLGQKVTLTATVAGGDTAGTVEFLDGKKSLGTAAVASGQATLTVKGFKAGAHSLVAKFGGSAVTSASQSIPVEFVLGKGVTATKVAGPKKVGKGKKYVIRVAVTGAAGEEKLTGKVKVVVKGAKKATRTVTVKANGTATLTFVAPNRKGKLRIVATYVGAGSYKASTSTVKVVNVR
;
A
#
# COMPACT_ATOMS: atom_id res chain seq x y z
N MET A 1 19.83 -8.10 0.89
CA MET A 1 19.25 -7.39 2.04
C MET A 1 18.99 -8.36 3.17
N LEU A 2 19.27 -7.97 4.42
CA LEU A 2 19.08 -8.80 5.61
C LEU A 2 18.07 -8.16 6.55
N LEU A 3 17.16 -8.95 7.12
CA LEU A 3 16.15 -8.49 8.07
C LEU A 3 16.11 -9.41 9.30
N HIS A 4 16.37 -8.84 10.47
CA HIS A 4 16.25 -9.60 11.71
C HIS A 4 14.79 -9.74 12.15
N GLY A 5 14.55 -10.73 13.01
CA GLY A 5 13.24 -10.99 13.58
C GLY A 5 12.90 -10.16 14.81
N ARG A 6 11.85 -10.60 15.50
CA ARG A 6 11.35 -9.91 16.69
C ARG A 6 12.31 -10.15 17.84
N HIS A 7 12.84 -9.04 18.33
CA HIS A 7 13.70 -8.98 19.50
C HIS A 7 13.32 -7.73 20.32
N THR A 8 13.75 -7.68 21.59
CA THR A 8 13.63 -6.47 22.41
C THR A 8 14.17 -5.25 21.63
N SER A 9 13.50 -4.11 21.75
CA SER A 9 13.81 -2.90 20.95
C SER A 9 14.77 -1.94 21.68
N CYS A 10 14.73 -1.91 23.00
CA CYS A 10 15.53 -1.03 23.85
C CYS A 10 16.16 -1.81 25.01
N TYR A 11 17.30 -1.33 25.51
CA TYR A 11 17.97 -1.91 26.69
C TYR A 11 18.49 -0.81 27.64
N GLY A 12 18.70 -1.17 28.92
CA GLY A 12 19.12 -0.28 30.01
C GLY A 12 19.10 -1.00 31.36
N THR A 13 19.50 -0.32 32.44
CA THR A 13 19.69 -0.89 33.79
C THR A 13 18.47 -0.78 34.73
N GLY A 14 17.38 -0.12 34.31
CA GLY A 14 16.13 0.01 35.07
C GLY A 14 15.02 -1.04 34.75
N PRO A 15 14.04 -1.25 35.66
CA PRO A 15 13.07 -2.37 35.60
C PRO A 15 11.83 -2.20 34.67
N THR A 16 11.68 -1.09 33.93
CA THR A 16 10.43 -0.79 33.18
C THR A 16 10.64 -0.56 31.68
N HIS A 17 9.90 -1.28 30.83
CA HIS A 17 9.67 -1.08 29.38
C HIS A 17 10.89 -1.07 28.43
N ASN A 18 11.43 -2.26 28.17
CA ASN A 18 12.43 -2.57 27.13
C ASN A 18 11.85 -2.67 25.69
N ASN A 19 10.53 -2.60 25.53
CA ASN A 19 9.83 -2.81 24.26
C ASN A 19 9.10 -1.57 23.72
N ARG A 20 9.30 -0.36 24.27
CA ARG A 20 8.68 0.87 23.76
C ARG A 20 9.65 1.61 22.84
N TRP A 21 9.22 1.94 21.63
CA TRP A 21 9.98 2.70 20.64
C TRP A 21 9.32 4.06 20.34
N PRO A 22 10.07 5.16 20.17
CA PRO A 22 11.52 5.30 20.39
C PRO A 22 11.91 5.06 21.86
N CYS A 23 13.18 4.69 22.10
CA CYS A 23 13.66 4.43 23.46
C CYS A 23 13.64 5.72 24.29
N ALA A 24 12.76 5.81 25.27
CA ALA A 24 12.66 6.97 26.16
C ALA A 24 13.84 7.03 27.15
N THR A 25 14.28 8.24 27.49
CA THR A 25 15.09 8.47 28.71
C THR A 25 14.23 8.15 29.93
N ALA A 26 14.73 7.30 30.82
CA ALA A 26 14.01 6.94 32.03
C ALA A 26 13.95 8.10 33.03
N PRO A 27 12.95 8.13 33.94
CA PRO A 27 12.86 9.14 35.01
C PRO A 27 14.06 9.16 35.97
N ASP A 28 14.92 8.14 35.93
CA ASP A 28 16.13 7.98 36.75
C ASP A 28 17.41 8.53 36.09
N ASN A 29 17.29 9.22 34.95
CA ASN A 29 18.42 9.73 34.15
C ASN A 29 19.36 8.65 33.60
N GLU A 30 19.00 7.37 33.59
CA GLU A 30 19.76 6.37 32.86
C GLU A 30 19.42 6.42 31.35
N LEU A 31 20.46 6.61 30.52
CA LEU A 31 20.36 6.55 29.06
C LEU A 31 19.89 5.15 28.64
N ARG A 32 18.63 5.03 28.21
CA ARG A 32 18.15 3.84 27.50
C ARG A 32 18.52 3.97 26.03
N MET A 33 19.01 2.87 25.46
CA MET A 33 19.52 2.86 24.09
C MET A 33 18.80 1.81 23.24
N SER A 34 18.77 2.05 21.93
CA SER A 34 18.21 1.12 20.95
C SER A 34 19.09 -0.11 20.80
N ILE A 35 18.48 -1.29 20.74
CA ILE A 35 19.18 -2.51 20.32
C ILE A 35 19.53 -2.40 18.82
N PRO A 36 20.77 -2.68 18.38
CA PRO A 36 21.14 -2.67 16.98
C PRO A 36 20.61 -3.93 16.30
N SER A 37 19.30 -3.97 16.04
CA SER A 37 18.64 -5.12 15.42
C SER A 37 19.07 -5.39 13.98
N TYR A 38 19.96 -4.60 13.40
CA TYR A 38 20.58 -4.83 12.09
C TYR A 38 21.92 -5.57 12.18
N ALA A 39 22.47 -5.80 13.37
CA ALA A 39 23.80 -6.36 13.56
C ALA A 39 23.76 -7.85 13.91
N GLY A 40 24.85 -8.58 13.62
CA GLY A 40 25.04 -9.97 14.05
C GLY A 40 25.19 -10.99 12.93
N TYR A 41 25.06 -10.58 11.67
CA TYR A 41 25.33 -11.38 10.47
C TYR A 41 26.63 -10.99 9.77
N ASP A 42 27.63 -10.52 10.53
CA ASP A 42 28.85 -9.94 9.98
C ASP A 42 29.62 -10.93 9.08
N ASN A 43 29.67 -12.22 9.44
CA ASN A 43 30.35 -13.25 8.63
C ASN A 43 29.67 -13.44 7.28
N LEU A 44 28.34 -13.53 7.26
CA LEU A 44 27.56 -13.59 6.01
C LEU A 44 27.79 -12.34 5.16
N ALA A 45 27.71 -11.16 5.78
CA ALA A 45 27.87 -9.88 5.09
C ALA A 45 29.27 -9.76 4.48
N GLN A 46 30.32 -10.08 5.24
CA GLN A 46 31.71 -10.05 4.76
C GLN A 46 31.98 -11.10 3.68
N ALA A 47 31.45 -12.32 3.85
CA ALA A 47 31.60 -13.37 2.85
C ALA A 47 30.98 -12.94 1.51
N LEU A 48 29.74 -12.48 1.51
CA LEU A 48 29.09 -11.96 0.30
C LEU A 48 29.82 -10.72 -0.24
N ALA A 49 30.15 -9.74 0.59
CA ALA A 49 30.86 -8.53 0.13
C ALA A 49 32.22 -8.84 -0.54
N SER A 50 32.96 -9.82 -0.02
CA SER A 50 34.23 -10.28 -0.62
C SER A 50 34.06 -10.88 -2.03
N HIS A 51 32.84 -11.25 -2.40
CA HIS A 51 32.46 -11.75 -3.71
C HIS A 51 31.71 -10.70 -4.57
N GLY A 52 31.75 -9.42 -4.18
CA GLY A 52 31.21 -8.32 -4.99
C GLY A 52 29.74 -7.98 -4.74
N TYR A 53 29.14 -8.51 -3.68
CA TYR A 53 27.75 -8.21 -3.30
C TYR A 53 27.68 -6.96 -2.42
N ALA A 54 26.70 -6.10 -2.65
CA ALA A 54 26.30 -5.08 -1.69
C ALA A 54 25.35 -5.70 -0.66
N VAL A 55 25.73 -5.70 0.62
CA VAL A 55 24.91 -6.25 1.71
C VAL A 55 24.40 -5.13 2.59
N VAL A 56 23.08 -5.02 2.68
CA VAL A 56 22.38 -4.05 3.53
C VAL A 56 21.59 -4.80 4.58
N SER A 57 21.78 -4.47 5.86
CA SER A 57 21.01 -5.03 6.98
C SER A 57 20.12 -3.95 7.58
N VAL A 58 18.84 -4.27 7.76
CA VAL A 58 17.80 -3.28 8.06
C VAL A 58 17.35 -3.41 9.52
N SER A 59 17.28 -2.27 10.22
CA SER A 59 16.74 -2.18 11.59
C SER A 59 15.23 -2.24 11.58
N ALA A 60 14.63 -3.07 12.44
CA ALA A 60 13.18 -3.24 12.53
C ALA A 60 12.60 -2.92 13.91
N ASN A 61 13.29 -2.14 14.75
CA ASN A 61 12.90 -1.90 16.14
C ASN A 61 11.51 -1.28 16.31
N ALA A 62 11.14 -0.32 15.47
CA ALA A 62 9.81 0.30 15.51
C ALA A 62 8.71 -0.75 15.29
N ILE A 63 8.93 -1.67 14.34
CA ILE A 63 8.02 -2.78 14.08
C ILE A 63 8.05 -3.77 15.24
N ASN A 64 9.23 -4.22 15.70
CA ASN A 64 9.35 -5.13 16.85
C ASN A 64 8.59 -4.64 18.11
N SER A 65 8.55 -3.33 18.32
CA SER A 65 7.86 -2.69 19.45
C SER A 65 6.33 -2.76 19.34
N ASN A 66 5.80 -2.72 18.11
CA ASN A 66 4.37 -2.52 17.82
C ASN A 66 3.70 -3.72 17.15
N ASP A 67 4.47 -4.73 16.74
CA ASP A 67 4.01 -5.80 15.86
C ASP A 67 2.85 -6.63 16.45
N ASN A 68 2.78 -6.81 17.77
CA ASN A 68 1.69 -7.56 18.40
C ASN A 68 0.39 -6.76 18.61
N GLN A 69 0.43 -5.43 18.66
CA GLN A 69 -0.70 -4.61 19.14
C GLN A 69 -1.45 -3.90 18.01
N LEU A 70 -0.76 -3.55 16.93
CA LEU A 70 -1.29 -2.66 15.91
C LEU A 70 -1.61 -3.36 14.57
N ALA A 71 -1.27 -4.65 14.42
CA ALA A 71 -1.36 -5.33 13.13
C ALA A 71 -1.84 -6.78 13.27
N ALA A 72 -2.82 -7.18 12.45
CA ALA A 72 -3.45 -8.51 12.50
C ALA A 72 -2.52 -9.64 12.02
N ASP A 73 -1.66 -9.33 11.05
CA ASP A 73 -0.57 -10.18 10.57
C ASP A 73 0.65 -10.20 11.51
N ARG A 74 0.54 -9.48 12.62
CA ARG A 74 1.61 -9.21 13.58
C ARG A 74 2.84 -8.56 12.93
N GLY A 75 2.68 -7.64 11.97
CA GLY A 75 3.76 -6.83 11.41
C GLY A 75 4.60 -7.48 10.32
N ALA A 76 4.14 -8.56 9.67
CA ALA A 76 4.82 -9.19 8.55
C ALA A 76 4.82 -8.29 7.29
N VAL A 77 3.67 -7.70 6.95
CA VAL A 77 3.48 -6.70 5.89
C VAL A 77 4.33 -5.47 6.16
N ALA A 78 4.33 -4.95 7.39
CA ALA A 78 5.17 -3.80 7.76
C ALA A 78 6.67 -4.10 7.56
N ARG A 79 7.12 -5.33 7.86
CA ARG A 79 8.49 -5.77 7.60
C ARG A 79 8.80 -5.87 6.11
N GLY A 80 7.89 -6.46 5.33
CA GLY A 80 8.02 -6.55 3.89
C GLY A 80 8.11 -5.16 3.24
N GLN A 81 7.19 -4.27 3.61
CA GLN A 81 7.16 -2.89 3.13
C GLN A 81 8.41 -2.11 3.52
N LEU A 82 8.91 -2.27 4.75
CA LEU A 82 10.17 -1.66 5.18
C LEU A 82 11.35 -2.02 4.26
N MET A 83 11.41 -3.27 3.77
CA MET A 83 12.45 -3.67 2.83
C MET A 83 12.26 -3.03 1.45
N LEU A 84 11.02 -2.95 0.94
CA LEU A 84 10.72 -2.31 -0.34
C LEU A 84 10.97 -0.80 -0.31
N ASP A 85 10.58 -0.13 0.78
CA ASP A 85 10.85 1.30 0.99
C ASP A 85 12.35 1.57 1.11
N THR A 86 13.11 0.64 1.73
CA THR A 86 14.57 0.72 1.77
C THR A 86 15.19 0.57 0.39
N LEU A 87 14.65 -0.29 -0.48
CA LEU A 87 15.11 -0.38 -1.89
C LEU A 87 14.87 0.93 -2.63
N GLU A 88 13.69 1.56 -2.46
CA GLU A 88 13.38 2.84 -3.07
C GLU A 88 14.30 3.96 -2.56
N MET A 89 14.57 3.98 -1.25
CA MET A 89 15.56 4.89 -0.64
C MET A 89 16.94 4.72 -1.27
N LEU A 90 17.42 3.48 -1.40
CA LEU A 90 18.72 3.18 -2.00
C LEU A 90 18.74 3.49 -3.50
N ARG A 91 17.63 3.29 -4.23
CA ARG A 91 17.52 3.63 -5.65
C ARG A 91 17.73 5.12 -5.89
N LYS A 92 17.10 5.96 -5.07
CA LYS A 92 17.29 7.42 -5.11
C LYS A 92 18.74 7.81 -4.81
N ALA A 93 19.29 7.29 -3.71
CA ALA A 93 20.69 7.57 -3.34
C ALA A 93 21.68 7.10 -4.43
N ASN A 94 21.44 5.93 -5.00
CA ASN A 94 22.24 5.38 -6.10
C ASN A 94 22.21 6.24 -7.38
N ALA A 95 21.12 6.98 -7.59
CA ALA A 95 20.97 7.93 -8.69
C ALA A 95 21.50 9.34 -8.37
N GLY A 96 22.05 9.57 -7.16
CA GLY A 96 22.47 10.90 -6.69
C GLY A 96 21.29 11.83 -6.35
N GLU A 97 20.09 11.28 -6.19
CA GLU A 97 18.91 12.04 -5.78
C GLU A 97 18.89 12.27 -4.27
N ALA A 98 18.36 13.43 -3.84
CA ALA A 98 18.21 13.73 -2.43
C ALA A 98 17.21 12.77 -1.76
N VAL A 99 17.60 12.22 -0.61
CA VAL A 99 16.77 11.35 0.22
C VAL A 99 16.52 12.05 1.55
N SER A 100 15.24 12.29 1.85
CA SER A 100 14.79 12.86 3.11
C SER A 100 13.48 12.23 3.55
N PHE A 101 13.33 12.03 4.85
CA PHE A 101 12.10 11.53 5.47
C PHE A 101 11.57 12.58 6.43
N THR A 102 10.28 12.88 6.32
CA THR A 102 9.57 13.78 7.23
C THR A 102 8.72 12.95 8.16
N ASP A 103 8.94 13.09 9.47
CA ASP A 103 8.04 12.55 10.49
C ASP A 103 6.74 13.36 10.44
N THR A 104 5.64 12.73 10.04
CA THR A 104 4.35 13.40 9.91
C THR A 104 3.76 13.82 11.25
N TRP A 105 4.21 13.23 12.37
CA TRP A 105 3.77 13.60 13.72
C TRP A 105 4.50 14.85 14.21
N THR A 106 5.83 14.90 14.07
CA THR A 106 6.62 16.02 14.60
C THR A 106 6.84 17.14 13.58
N GLY A 107 6.70 16.84 12.29
CA GLY A 107 7.06 17.73 11.18
C GLY A 107 8.57 17.77 10.90
N ASP A 108 9.39 17.06 11.69
CA ASP A 108 10.83 17.06 11.54
C ASP A 108 11.23 16.33 10.26
N THR A 109 12.18 16.91 9.52
CA THR A 109 12.72 16.29 8.31
C THR A 109 14.18 15.90 8.54
N LEU A 110 14.52 14.65 8.23
CA LEU A 110 15.85 14.08 8.32
C LEU A 110 16.34 13.68 6.93
N ASP A 111 17.47 14.24 6.49
CA ASP A 111 18.15 13.80 5.28
C ASP A 111 19.07 12.59 5.53
N LEU A 112 19.43 11.89 4.46
CA LEU A 112 20.23 10.66 4.54
C LEU A 112 21.65 10.89 5.10
N ASP A 113 22.30 12.01 4.80
CA ASP A 113 23.64 12.31 5.33
C ASP A 113 23.62 12.53 6.85
N ALA A 114 22.61 13.24 7.35
CA ALA A 114 22.37 13.40 8.77
C ALA A 114 22.04 12.07 9.44
N ALA A 115 21.22 11.22 8.79
CA ALA A 115 20.89 9.88 9.29
C ALA A 115 22.12 8.96 9.38
N LEU A 116 22.99 8.96 8.37
CA LEU A 116 24.23 8.18 8.35
C LEU A 116 25.22 8.66 9.42
N THR A 117 25.35 9.98 9.58
CA THR A 117 26.20 10.60 10.61
C THR A 117 25.73 10.22 12.01
N GLU A 118 24.42 10.33 12.26
CA GLU A 118 23.83 9.93 13.54
C GLU A 118 23.98 8.44 13.77
N GLY A 119 23.80 7.60 12.74
CA GLY A 119 23.99 6.16 12.77
C GLY A 119 25.42 5.76 13.17
N ALA A 120 26.44 6.40 12.57
CA ALA A 120 27.84 6.17 12.90
C ALA A 120 28.16 6.54 14.35
N ARG A 121 27.70 7.71 14.81
CA ARG A 121 27.82 8.15 16.21
C ARG A 121 27.14 7.17 17.16
N SER A 122 25.93 6.76 16.80
CA SER A 122 25.12 5.79 17.51
C SER A 122 25.80 4.41 17.61
N TYR A 123 26.49 3.95 16.57
CA TYR A 123 27.27 2.71 16.61
C TYR A 123 28.50 2.83 17.52
N GLU A 124 29.27 3.93 17.42
CA GLU A 124 30.47 4.16 18.23
C GLU A 124 30.17 4.16 19.74
N LEU A 125 29.06 4.79 20.14
CA LEU A 125 28.59 4.77 21.53
C LEU A 125 28.24 3.36 22.04
N ARG A 126 28.02 2.41 21.14
CA ARG A 126 27.50 1.08 21.42
C ARG A 126 28.56 -0.01 21.24
N ARG A 127 29.50 0.10 20.31
CA ARG A 127 30.36 -1.02 19.90
C ARG A 127 31.12 -1.71 21.03
N GLU A 128 31.64 -0.98 22.03
CA GLU A 128 32.43 -1.55 23.14
C GLU A 128 31.61 -2.42 24.12
N GLY A 129 30.27 -2.31 24.11
CA GLY A 129 29.38 -3.03 25.03
C GLY A 129 28.44 -4.04 24.38
N PHE A 130 28.44 -4.15 23.06
CA PHE A 130 27.38 -4.85 22.30
C PHE A 130 27.87 -6.08 21.57
N ILE A 131 28.97 -5.98 20.81
CA ILE A 131 29.51 -7.13 20.08
C ILE A 131 30.99 -7.21 20.43
N THR A 132 31.39 -8.31 21.06
CA THR A 132 32.80 -8.55 21.37
C THR A 132 33.59 -8.63 20.06
N GLY A 133 34.53 -7.70 19.84
CA GLY A 133 35.34 -7.65 18.62
C GLY A 133 34.64 -7.02 17.42
N ALA A 134 33.67 -6.13 17.63
CA ALA A 134 33.03 -5.36 16.56
C ALA A 134 34.07 -4.62 15.70
N PRO A 135 34.00 -4.70 14.35
CA PRO A 135 34.95 -4.03 13.49
C PRO A 135 34.77 -2.51 13.56
N ASP A 136 35.85 -1.79 13.26
CA ASP A 136 35.76 -0.37 12.93
C ASP A 136 34.94 -0.21 11.64
N LEU A 137 34.02 0.74 11.61
CA LEU A 137 33.20 1.02 10.44
C LEU A 137 33.76 2.21 9.67
N ASP A 138 33.80 2.09 8.34
CA ASP A 138 34.05 3.23 7.48
C ASP A 138 32.88 4.20 7.54
N ALA A 139 33.17 5.50 7.64
CA ALA A 139 32.15 6.53 7.52
C ALA A 139 31.71 6.65 6.07
N VAL A 140 30.41 6.48 5.82
CA VAL A 140 29.78 6.64 4.50
C VAL A 140 28.88 7.86 4.48
N ARG A 141 28.79 8.51 3.32
CA ARG A 141 27.89 9.63 3.01
C ARG A 141 26.90 9.22 1.94
N ALA A 142 25.82 9.98 1.77
CA ALA A 142 24.83 9.72 0.74
C ALA A 142 25.46 9.65 -0.66
N ALA A 143 26.41 10.53 -0.96
CA ALA A 143 27.14 10.55 -2.23
C ALA A 143 28.00 9.29 -2.49
N ASP A 144 28.36 8.54 -1.45
CA ASP A 144 29.15 7.31 -1.61
C ASP A 144 28.32 6.17 -2.21
N PHE A 145 26.99 6.28 -2.21
CA PHE A 145 26.06 5.31 -2.79
C PHE A 145 25.84 5.45 -4.29
N GLU A 146 26.26 6.57 -4.90
CA GLU A 146 26.07 6.81 -6.34
C GLU A 146 26.69 5.68 -7.20
N GLY A 147 25.86 5.01 -7.99
CA GLY A 147 26.25 3.92 -8.87
C GLY A 147 26.77 2.64 -8.17
N ARG A 148 26.47 2.42 -6.89
CA ARG A 148 26.94 1.26 -6.11
C ARG A 148 26.02 0.06 -6.09
N PHE A 149 24.73 0.22 -6.41
CA PHE A 149 23.72 -0.83 -6.27
C PHE A 149 23.20 -1.30 -7.63
N ASP A 150 23.12 -2.62 -7.79
CA ASP A 150 22.41 -3.30 -8.87
C ASP A 150 21.01 -3.70 -8.40
N PHE A 151 19.98 -3.03 -8.94
CA PHE A 151 18.58 -3.31 -8.62
C PHE A 151 17.94 -4.35 -9.56
N SER A 152 18.71 -4.92 -10.49
CA SER A 152 18.26 -6.00 -11.38
C SER A 152 18.50 -7.41 -10.82
N ASN A 153 19.15 -7.51 -9.65
CA ASN A 153 19.45 -8.79 -9.00
C ASN A 153 19.43 -8.62 -7.47
N ILE A 154 18.27 -8.83 -6.85
CA ILE A 154 18.05 -8.57 -5.42
C ILE A 154 17.80 -9.88 -4.66
N GLY A 155 18.62 -10.12 -3.62
CA GLY A 155 18.42 -11.21 -2.68
C GLY A 155 17.98 -10.73 -1.30
N MET A 156 17.10 -11.49 -0.63
CA MET A 156 16.61 -11.16 0.72
C MET A 156 16.76 -12.33 1.70
N MET A 157 17.34 -12.07 2.87
CA MET A 157 17.37 -13.01 3.99
C MET A 157 16.61 -12.43 5.16
N GLY A 158 15.80 -13.24 5.82
CA GLY A 158 15.04 -12.84 6.99
C GLY A 158 15.10 -13.88 8.08
N HIS A 159 15.32 -13.49 9.34
CA HIS A 159 15.35 -14.43 10.47
C HIS A 159 14.07 -14.36 11.31
N SER A 160 13.47 -15.49 11.70
CA SER A 160 12.31 -15.53 12.61
C SER A 160 11.12 -14.76 12.04
N ARG A 161 10.57 -13.75 12.75
CA ARG A 161 9.60 -12.80 12.16
C ARG A 161 10.13 -12.06 10.93
N GLY A 162 11.45 -11.87 10.82
CA GLY A 162 12.09 -11.31 9.63
C GLY A 162 12.03 -12.27 8.45
N GLY A 163 12.04 -13.58 8.71
CA GLY A 163 11.86 -14.63 7.70
C GLY A 163 10.45 -14.62 7.11
N GLU A 164 9.44 -14.44 7.95
CA GLU A 164 8.08 -14.12 7.49
C GLU A 164 8.03 -12.78 6.75
N GLY A 165 8.80 -11.79 7.19
CA GLY A 165 8.91 -10.47 6.55
C GLY A 165 9.50 -10.51 5.13
N VAL A 166 10.49 -11.35 4.84
CA VAL A 166 11.02 -11.51 3.46
C VAL A 166 10.04 -12.25 2.55
N THR A 167 9.27 -13.19 3.10
CA THR A 167 8.15 -13.83 2.40
C THR A 167 7.08 -12.79 2.06
N ALA A 168 6.72 -11.91 3.01
CA ALA A 168 5.83 -10.77 2.76
C ALA A 168 6.41 -9.77 1.75
N ALA A 169 7.71 -9.50 1.80
CA ALA A 169 8.36 -8.64 0.80
C ALA A 169 8.20 -9.20 -0.62
N ALA A 170 8.34 -10.52 -0.79
CA ALA A 170 8.18 -11.16 -2.09
C ALA A 170 6.73 -11.08 -2.62
N THR A 171 5.73 -11.28 -1.77
CA THR A 171 4.32 -11.16 -2.16
C THR A 171 3.93 -9.73 -2.45
N LEU A 172 4.33 -8.77 -1.60
CA LEU A 172 4.09 -7.34 -1.82
C LEU A 172 4.80 -6.84 -3.07
N ASN A 173 6.03 -7.30 -3.33
CA ASN A 173 6.77 -6.93 -4.53
C ASN A 173 5.99 -7.27 -5.81
N GLN A 174 5.42 -8.47 -5.91
CA GLN A 174 4.64 -8.88 -7.08
C GLN A 174 3.20 -8.32 -7.09
N SER A 175 2.79 -7.59 -6.04
CA SER A 175 1.58 -6.76 -6.07
C SER A 175 1.79 -5.39 -6.71
N LEU A 176 3.04 -5.00 -6.99
CA LEU A 176 3.38 -3.75 -7.66
C LEU A 176 3.15 -3.86 -9.17
N ASP A 177 2.75 -2.75 -9.80
CA ASP A 177 2.71 -2.62 -11.27
C ASP A 177 4.09 -2.88 -11.92
N LYS A 178 5.15 -2.52 -11.20
CA LYS A 178 6.55 -2.72 -11.59
C LYS A 178 7.31 -3.30 -10.41
N PRO A 179 7.29 -4.63 -10.25
CA PRO A 179 8.04 -5.30 -9.20
C PRO A 179 9.54 -5.04 -9.34
N TRP A 180 10.23 -5.06 -8.21
CA TRP A 180 11.69 -5.16 -8.15
C TRP A 180 12.13 -6.56 -8.61
N GLU A 181 13.32 -6.66 -9.17
CA GLU A 181 13.91 -7.94 -9.60
C GLU A 181 14.46 -8.73 -8.40
N ILE A 182 13.55 -9.27 -7.57
CA ILE A 182 13.90 -10.16 -6.47
C ILE A 182 14.16 -11.55 -7.04
N THR A 183 15.42 -11.98 -7.00
CA THR A 183 15.90 -13.23 -7.60
C THR A 183 16.15 -14.34 -6.58
N SER A 184 16.09 -14.01 -5.28
CA SER A 184 16.38 -14.98 -4.22
C SER A 184 15.80 -14.56 -2.88
N ILE A 185 15.15 -15.50 -2.17
CA ILE A 185 14.81 -15.32 -0.77
C ILE A 185 15.30 -16.47 0.11
N LEU A 186 15.65 -16.15 1.36
CA LEU A 186 16.03 -17.13 2.39
C LEU A 186 15.35 -16.78 3.72
N PRO A 187 14.18 -17.39 4.01
CA PRO A 187 13.60 -17.42 5.35
C PRO A 187 14.44 -18.32 6.28
N LEU A 188 15.18 -17.70 7.20
CA LEU A 188 15.97 -18.36 8.23
C LEU A 188 15.14 -18.52 9.51
N ALA A 189 15.04 -19.76 10.01
CA ALA A 189 14.24 -20.16 11.16
C ALA A 189 12.90 -19.39 11.27
N PRO A 190 12.11 -19.28 10.18
CA PRO A 190 11.01 -18.34 10.14
C PRO A 190 9.83 -18.84 10.97
N VAL A 191 9.04 -17.92 11.51
CA VAL A 191 7.64 -18.22 11.83
C VAL A 191 6.81 -18.18 10.55
N ASP A 192 5.58 -18.70 10.57
CA ASP A 192 4.63 -18.55 9.47
C ASP A 192 3.20 -18.32 9.99
N PHE A 193 2.94 -17.13 10.52
CA PHE A 193 1.63 -16.76 11.06
C PHE A 193 0.63 -16.48 9.94
N GLY A 194 1.09 -15.92 8.83
CA GLY A 194 0.29 -15.57 7.66
C GLY A 194 0.07 -16.69 6.63
N ARG A 195 0.83 -17.80 6.65
CA ARG A 195 0.81 -18.85 5.59
C ARG A 195 0.83 -18.28 4.18
N MET A 196 1.80 -17.41 3.93
CA MET A 196 1.98 -16.78 2.63
C MET A 196 2.61 -17.78 1.65
N THR A 197 2.06 -17.85 0.44
CA THR A 197 2.66 -18.58 -0.67
C THR A 197 3.49 -17.62 -1.51
N VAL A 198 4.74 -17.98 -1.81
CA VAL A 198 5.68 -17.11 -2.52
C VAL A 198 5.69 -17.46 -4.00
N PRO A 199 5.38 -16.56 -4.93
CA PRO A 199 5.47 -16.82 -6.38
C PRO A 199 6.84 -16.50 -6.99
N ASN A 200 7.23 -17.24 -8.02
CA ASN A 200 8.25 -16.90 -9.03
C ASN A 200 9.66 -16.53 -8.52
N VAL A 201 9.99 -16.81 -7.26
CA VAL A 201 11.31 -16.53 -6.67
C VAL A 201 11.86 -17.80 -6.01
N PRO A 202 13.10 -18.21 -6.31
CA PRO A 202 13.77 -19.29 -5.59
C PRO A 202 13.77 -19.03 -4.09
N MET A 203 13.45 -20.07 -3.31
CA MET A 203 13.33 -19.96 -1.85
C MET A 203 14.01 -21.13 -1.15
N ASN A 204 14.85 -20.82 -0.16
CA ASN A 204 15.35 -21.81 0.79
C ASN A 204 14.93 -21.48 2.22
N VAL A 205 14.15 -22.36 2.84
CA VAL A 205 13.76 -22.24 4.24
C VAL A 205 14.78 -23.00 5.09
N VAL A 206 15.48 -22.31 6.00
CA VAL A 206 16.44 -22.96 6.91
C VAL A 206 15.77 -23.18 8.27
N LEU A 207 15.74 -24.42 8.75
CA LEU A 207 14.98 -24.82 9.94
C LEU A 207 15.89 -25.46 11.01
N PRO A 208 15.92 -24.92 12.25
CA PRO A 208 16.68 -25.51 13.35
C PRO A 208 15.92 -26.66 14.02
N TYR A 209 16.63 -27.70 14.44
CA TYR A 209 15.96 -28.89 14.99
C TYR A 209 15.48 -28.75 16.45
N CYS A 210 16.34 -28.27 17.35
CA CYS A 210 16.13 -28.49 18.78
C CYS A 210 14.91 -27.72 19.32
N ASP A 211 14.91 -26.40 19.22
CA ASP A 211 13.83 -25.52 19.68
C ASP A 211 12.85 -25.12 18.57
N GLY A 212 13.28 -25.18 17.30
CA GLY A 212 12.47 -24.80 16.16
C GLY A 212 12.43 -23.29 15.92
N ASP A 213 11.28 -22.76 15.52
CA ASP A 213 11.01 -21.32 15.35
C ASP A 213 10.58 -20.64 16.66
N VAL A 214 11.10 -21.12 17.81
CA VAL A 214 10.64 -20.88 19.19
C VAL A 214 9.25 -21.43 19.55
N SER A 215 8.55 -22.07 18.61
CA SER A 215 7.23 -22.65 18.85
C SER A 215 7.10 -24.07 18.32
N ASN A 216 6.81 -24.22 17.03
CA ASN A 216 6.34 -25.48 16.46
C ASN A 216 6.85 -25.75 15.03
N GLN A 217 7.70 -24.86 14.49
CA GLN A 217 8.27 -24.92 13.14
C GLN A 217 7.25 -24.76 12.02
N GLN A 218 6.36 -23.77 12.18
CA GLN A 218 5.42 -23.36 11.14
C GLN A 218 6.12 -22.95 9.84
N GLY A 219 7.37 -22.47 9.93
CA GLY A 219 8.19 -22.14 8.76
C GLY A 219 8.26 -23.22 7.67
N GLN A 220 8.09 -24.50 8.01
CA GLN A 220 8.02 -25.60 7.05
C GLN A 220 6.88 -25.43 6.03
N HIS A 221 5.77 -24.80 6.43
CA HIS A 221 4.64 -24.54 5.54
C HIS A 221 5.00 -23.64 4.36
N MET A 222 5.99 -22.73 4.49
CA MET A 222 6.37 -21.84 3.40
C MET A 222 6.80 -22.65 2.16
N LEU A 223 7.59 -23.72 2.35
CA LEU A 223 7.92 -24.67 1.29
C LEU A 223 6.68 -25.44 0.84
N ASP A 224 5.98 -26.05 1.80
CA ASP A 224 4.88 -26.96 1.50
C ASP A 224 3.79 -26.26 0.69
N ASP A 225 3.30 -25.10 1.14
CA ASP A 225 2.20 -24.40 0.49
C ASP A 225 2.62 -23.81 -0.87
N SER A 226 3.86 -23.32 -1.01
CA SER A 226 4.30 -22.65 -2.22
C SER A 226 4.59 -23.60 -3.39
N ARG A 227 4.90 -24.87 -3.14
CA ARG A 227 5.43 -25.81 -4.15
C ARG A 227 4.50 -26.11 -5.33
N TYR A 228 3.19 -25.91 -5.17
CA TYR A 228 2.18 -26.00 -6.23
C TYR A 228 1.22 -24.80 -6.25
N ALA A 229 1.55 -23.72 -5.53
CA ALA A 229 0.72 -22.52 -5.51
C ALA A 229 0.76 -21.78 -6.85
N PHE A 230 1.89 -21.90 -7.55
CA PHE A 230 2.17 -21.23 -8.81
C PHE A 230 2.79 -22.24 -9.79
N GLY A 231 2.48 -22.11 -11.08
CA GLY A 231 3.13 -22.88 -12.15
C GLY A 231 4.49 -22.29 -12.52
N ASP A 232 5.30 -21.96 -11.52
CA ASP A 232 6.53 -21.20 -11.68
C ASP A 232 7.77 -22.07 -11.92
N ASP A 233 8.82 -21.47 -12.44
CA ASP A 233 10.06 -22.15 -12.81
C ASP A 233 11.17 -21.83 -11.80
N VAL A 234 10.96 -22.15 -10.51
CA VAL A 234 11.95 -21.83 -9.46
C VAL A 234 12.17 -22.97 -8.48
N LEU A 235 13.40 -23.07 -7.97
CA LEU A 235 13.77 -24.04 -6.95
C LEU A 235 13.19 -23.65 -5.59
N ARG A 236 12.56 -24.61 -4.92
CA ARG A 236 12.11 -24.46 -3.53
C ARG A 236 12.76 -25.52 -2.66
N SER A 237 13.38 -25.10 -1.58
CA SER A 237 14.15 -25.96 -0.68
C SER A 237 13.78 -25.72 0.77
N ALA A 238 13.89 -26.76 1.59
CA ALA A 238 13.99 -26.65 3.04
C ALA A 238 15.24 -27.38 3.51
N THR A 239 16.07 -26.68 4.28
CA THR A 239 17.31 -27.18 4.88
C THR A 239 17.12 -27.32 6.39
N TRP A 240 17.10 -28.55 6.87
CA TRP A 240 17.01 -28.89 8.29
C TRP A 240 18.41 -29.03 8.88
N MET A 241 18.75 -28.13 9.82
CA MET A 241 20.05 -28.13 10.49
C MET A 241 19.93 -28.81 11.85
N MET A 242 20.35 -30.07 11.95
CA MET A 242 20.22 -30.85 13.16
C MET A 242 21.19 -30.37 14.24
N GLY A 243 20.75 -30.40 15.51
CA GLY A 243 21.57 -29.94 16.63
C GLY A 243 21.67 -28.42 16.79
N THR A 244 20.96 -27.63 15.97
CA THR A 244 20.97 -26.16 16.05
C THR A 244 19.79 -25.61 16.86
N ASN A 245 19.92 -24.34 17.26
CA ASN A 245 18.90 -23.51 17.90
C ASN A 245 18.37 -22.44 16.94
N HIS A 246 17.23 -21.85 17.27
CA HIS A 246 16.68 -20.68 16.61
C HIS A 246 17.68 -19.53 16.52
N ASN A 247 18.29 -19.15 17.63
CA ASN A 247 18.91 -17.83 17.74
C ASN A 247 20.42 -17.75 17.48
N PHE A 248 21.16 -18.87 17.43
CA PHE A 248 22.63 -18.85 17.32
C PHE A 248 23.17 -18.73 15.89
N TYR A 249 22.30 -18.43 14.91
CA TYR A 249 22.72 -18.03 13.57
C TYR A 249 23.25 -16.60 13.47
N ASN A 250 23.26 -15.85 14.57
CA ASN A 250 23.80 -14.48 14.63
C ASN A 250 24.46 -14.20 15.98
N THR A 251 25.40 -13.27 16.01
CA THR A 251 26.16 -12.94 17.23
C THR A 251 25.37 -12.08 18.23
N ALA A 252 24.39 -11.30 17.77
CA ALA A 252 23.63 -10.37 18.59
C ALA A 252 22.57 -11.04 19.49
N TRP A 253 22.13 -12.26 19.15
CA TRP A 253 21.17 -13.04 19.95
C TRP A 253 21.83 -14.16 20.75
N THR A 254 23.16 -14.30 20.65
CA THR A 254 23.90 -15.42 21.25
C THR A 254 24.42 -15.07 22.65
N PRO A 255 24.00 -15.81 23.70
CA PRO A 255 24.54 -15.67 25.05
C PRO A 255 26.06 -15.84 25.09
N GLY A 256 26.73 -14.98 25.85
CA GLY A 256 28.19 -14.99 25.99
C GLY A 256 28.93 -14.20 24.89
N LEU A 257 28.27 -13.87 23.78
CA LEU A 257 28.80 -12.97 22.75
C LEU A 257 28.18 -11.57 22.85
N TYR A 258 26.87 -11.50 23.16
CA TYR A 258 26.12 -10.27 23.38
C TYR A 258 25.64 -10.18 24.84
N ARG A 259 25.55 -8.94 25.37
CA ARG A 259 25.36 -8.67 26.81
C ARG A 259 23.90 -8.52 27.27
N TYR A 260 23.02 -8.00 26.42
CA TYR A 260 21.65 -7.60 26.81
C TYR A 260 20.58 -8.42 26.08
N SER A 261 19.44 -8.67 26.69
CA SER A 261 18.28 -9.28 26.00
C SER A 261 18.54 -10.59 25.24
N VAL A 262 19.58 -11.35 25.57
CA VAL A 262 19.88 -12.67 24.97
C VAL A 262 19.39 -13.82 25.81
N SER A 263 19.04 -14.91 25.16
CA SER A 263 18.65 -16.19 25.76
C SER A 263 19.23 -17.35 24.96
N ASP A 264 19.30 -18.54 25.54
CA ASP A 264 19.30 -19.77 24.75
C ASP A 264 17.84 -20.24 24.70
N ASP A 265 17.24 -20.19 23.52
CA ASP A 265 15.80 -20.47 23.33
C ASP A 265 15.43 -21.92 23.69
N TRP A 266 16.38 -22.86 23.64
CA TRP A 266 16.21 -24.20 24.18
C TRP A 266 16.49 -24.23 25.69
N SER A 267 17.69 -23.80 26.10
CA SER A 267 18.26 -24.01 27.45
C SER A 267 17.79 -23.01 28.51
N ASN A 268 16.57 -22.47 28.37
CA ASN A 268 15.96 -21.47 29.25
C ASN A 268 15.53 -22.01 30.64
N SER A 269 15.71 -23.30 30.91
CA SER A 269 15.39 -23.94 32.20
C SER A 269 16.37 -25.05 32.53
N ALA A 270 16.45 -25.45 33.82
CA ALA A 270 17.30 -26.57 34.23
C ALA A 270 16.95 -27.87 33.51
N ALA A 271 15.65 -28.16 33.35
CA ALA A 271 15.18 -29.37 32.67
C ALA A 271 15.57 -29.40 31.19
N ARG A 272 15.54 -28.26 30.48
CA ARG A 272 15.99 -28.18 29.09
C ARG A 272 17.52 -28.27 28.96
N ARG A 273 18.26 -27.67 29.89
CA ARG A 273 19.73 -27.76 29.89
C ARG A 273 20.24 -29.19 30.05
N THR A 274 19.59 -29.99 30.91
CA THR A 274 19.93 -31.39 31.14
C THR A 274 19.11 -32.34 30.28
N ASP A 275 18.51 -31.86 29.18
CA ASP A 275 17.82 -32.73 28.23
C ASP A 275 18.85 -33.62 27.51
N PRO A 276 18.65 -34.95 27.42
CA PRO A 276 19.65 -35.85 26.87
C PRO A 276 19.90 -35.67 25.37
N THR A 277 19.00 -35.00 24.64
CA THR A 277 19.06 -34.92 23.17
C THR A 277 19.51 -33.54 22.69
N CYS A 278 18.99 -32.47 23.28
CA CYS A 278 19.32 -31.10 22.87
C CYS A 278 19.88 -30.24 23.99
N GLY A 279 20.08 -30.80 25.18
CA GLY A 279 20.63 -30.09 26.33
C GLY A 279 22.08 -29.66 26.13
N THR A 280 22.47 -28.62 26.87
CA THR A 280 23.80 -28.00 26.83
C THR A 280 24.62 -28.28 28.10
N ASP A 281 24.06 -28.98 29.09
CA ASP A 281 24.75 -29.28 30.33
C ASP A 281 25.87 -30.32 30.10
N PRO A 282 27.04 -30.21 30.76
CA PRO A 282 28.12 -31.20 30.62
C PRO A 282 27.69 -32.64 30.94
N SER A 283 26.68 -32.84 31.78
CA SER A 283 26.15 -34.17 32.12
C SER A 283 25.47 -34.90 30.95
N VAL A 284 25.05 -34.19 29.90
CA VAL A 284 24.37 -34.75 28.72
C VAL A 284 25.21 -34.62 27.44
N ALA A 285 26.46 -34.18 27.54
CA ALA A 285 27.33 -33.94 26.39
C ALA A 285 27.58 -35.20 25.52
N SER A 286 27.47 -36.41 26.08
CA SER A 286 27.66 -37.66 25.34
C SER A 286 26.44 -38.14 24.56
N THR A 287 25.25 -37.63 24.86
CA THR A 287 23.98 -38.01 24.21
C THR A 287 23.37 -36.87 23.41
N SER A 288 23.72 -35.62 23.75
CA SER A 288 23.18 -34.44 23.10
C SER A 288 23.75 -34.28 21.69
N ILE A 289 22.87 -34.02 20.72
CA ILE A 289 23.22 -33.66 19.34
C ILE A 289 23.48 -32.16 19.18
N ARG A 290 23.34 -31.38 20.26
CA ARG A 290 23.51 -29.93 20.25
C ARG A 290 24.94 -29.54 19.88
N ILE A 291 25.11 -28.81 18.77
CA ILE A 291 26.42 -28.28 18.36
C ILE A 291 26.70 -26.92 19.03
N SER A 292 27.97 -26.51 19.10
CA SER A 292 28.36 -25.28 19.80
C SER A 292 27.79 -24.03 19.11
N ALA A 293 27.58 -22.94 19.86
CA ALA A 293 27.07 -21.69 19.27
C ALA A 293 27.97 -21.16 18.12
N ALA A 294 29.29 -21.35 18.23
CA ALA A 294 30.24 -20.99 17.17
C ALA A 294 30.02 -21.83 15.90
N ASP A 295 29.79 -23.14 16.05
CA ASP A 295 29.52 -24.03 14.92
C ASP A 295 28.16 -23.73 14.26
N GLN A 296 27.15 -23.35 15.05
CA GLN A 296 25.84 -22.93 14.51
C GLN A 296 25.97 -21.66 13.66
N TYR A 297 26.72 -20.67 14.16
CA TYR A 297 26.97 -19.43 13.44
C TYR A 297 27.78 -19.67 12.14
N ALA A 298 28.80 -20.53 12.19
CA ALA A 298 29.60 -20.91 11.02
C ALA A 298 28.76 -21.67 9.98
N LEU A 299 28.04 -22.72 10.40
CA LEU A 299 27.19 -23.52 9.51
C LEU A 299 26.09 -22.68 8.86
N GLY A 300 25.44 -21.80 9.64
CA GLY A 300 24.46 -20.85 9.10
C GLY A 300 25.05 -19.91 8.07
N SER A 301 26.22 -19.33 8.37
CA SER A 301 26.92 -18.42 7.46
C SER A 301 27.30 -19.11 6.14
N ASP A 302 27.79 -20.34 6.20
CA ASP A 302 28.13 -21.15 5.02
C ASP A 302 26.92 -21.37 4.12
N TYR A 303 25.80 -21.85 4.67
CA TYR A 303 24.60 -22.15 3.91
C TYR A 303 23.92 -20.90 3.36
N MET A 304 23.83 -19.82 4.14
CA MET A 304 23.26 -18.56 3.66
C MET A 304 24.10 -17.97 2.53
N THR A 305 25.42 -18.00 2.66
CA THR A 305 26.34 -17.50 1.62
C THR A 305 26.23 -18.34 0.35
N ALA A 306 26.24 -19.67 0.48
CA ALA A 306 26.15 -20.60 -0.64
C ALA A 306 24.83 -20.41 -1.42
N TRP A 307 23.72 -20.18 -0.72
CA TRP A 307 22.41 -19.94 -1.34
C TRP A 307 22.40 -18.69 -2.23
N PHE A 308 22.89 -17.55 -1.73
CA PHE A 308 22.94 -16.31 -2.53
C PHE A 308 23.94 -16.42 -3.67
N ARG A 309 25.11 -17.05 -3.45
CA ARG A 309 26.07 -17.31 -4.53
C ARG A 309 25.53 -18.24 -5.61
N LEU A 310 24.70 -19.21 -5.24
CA LEU A 310 23.99 -20.07 -6.19
C LEU A 310 22.95 -19.28 -7.01
N THR A 311 22.03 -18.62 -6.32
CA THR A 311 20.82 -18.05 -6.93
C THR A 311 21.04 -16.70 -7.59
N MET A 312 21.86 -15.84 -6.98
CA MET A 312 22.19 -14.52 -7.52
C MET A 312 23.49 -14.54 -8.32
N GLY A 313 24.48 -15.30 -7.86
CA GLY A 313 25.81 -15.39 -8.49
C GLY A 313 25.93 -16.45 -9.59
N GLY A 314 24.96 -17.36 -9.71
CA GLY A 314 24.98 -18.43 -10.70
C GLY A 314 26.00 -19.56 -10.42
N GLU A 315 26.55 -19.64 -9.21
CA GLU A 315 27.59 -20.61 -8.86
C GLU A 315 27.02 -22.00 -8.59
N LYS A 316 26.82 -22.77 -9.67
CA LYS A 316 26.17 -24.10 -9.65
C LYS A 316 26.85 -25.15 -8.77
N THR A 317 28.10 -24.94 -8.34
CA THR A 317 28.78 -25.86 -7.42
C THR A 317 28.06 -26.02 -6.08
N PHE A 318 27.23 -25.05 -5.70
CA PHE A 318 26.44 -25.08 -4.47
C PHE A 318 25.07 -25.75 -4.65
N LEU A 319 24.62 -26.00 -5.88
CA LEU A 319 23.30 -26.56 -6.16
C LEU A 319 23.01 -27.88 -5.42
N PRO A 320 23.96 -28.84 -5.33
CA PRO A 320 23.73 -30.10 -4.61
C PRO A 320 23.40 -29.94 -3.11
N MET A 321 23.68 -28.78 -2.52
CA MET A 321 23.31 -28.49 -1.12
C MET A 321 21.80 -28.25 -0.95
N PHE A 322 21.11 -27.86 -2.02
CA PHE A 322 19.74 -27.31 -2.00
C PHE A 322 18.76 -28.01 -2.94
N ASP A 323 19.22 -28.88 -3.83
CA ASP A 323 18.39 -29.56 -4.83
C ASP A 323 17.73 -30.86 -4.33
N GLY A 324 17.93 -31.21 -3.06
CA GLY A 324 17.36 -32.41 -2.46
C GLY A 324 18.20 -33.68 -2.64
N THR A 325 19.41 -33.58 -3.20
CA THR A 325 20.36 -34.71 -3.27
C THR A 325 21.03 -35.02 -1.91
N GLY A 326 21.02 -34.05 -0.99
CA GLY A 326 21.59 -34.21 0.36
C GLY A 326 23.13 -34.15 0.38
N VAL A 327 23.76 -33.63 -0.67
CA VAL A 327 25.22 -33.52 -0.73
C VAL A 327 25.71 -32.40 0.19
N LEU A 328 26.58 -32.76 1.13
CA LEU A 328 27.22 -31.79 2.03
C LEU A 328 28.59 -31.36 1.48
N PRO A 329 28.91 -30.06 1.51
CA PRO A 329 30.25 -29.60 1.17
C PRO A 329 31.24 -30.09 2.22
N GLN A 330 32.52 -30.15 1.84
CA GLN A 330 33.60 -30.58 2.73
C GLN A 330 33.71 -29.74 4.03
N SER A 331 33.32 -28.45 4.00
CA SER A 331 33.31 -27.58 5.19
C SER A 331 32.25 -27.99 6.22
N ALA A 332 31.15 -28.58 5.77
CA ALA A 332 30.07 -29.09 6.62
C ALA A 332 30.18 -30.60 6.85
N LYS A 333 31.31 -31.22 6.51
CA LYS A 333 31.51 -32.67 6.68
C LYS A 333 31.46 -33.03 8.17
N GLY A 334 30.42 -33.78 8.54
CA GLY A 334 30.17 -34.18 9.93
C GLY A 334 29.01 -33.42 10.59
N ALA A 335 28.49 -32.35 9.97
CA ALA A 335 27.18 -31.81 10.33
C ALA A 335 26.07 -32.74 9.82
N ASP A 336 24.98 -32.87 10.57
CA ASP A 336 23.75 -33.51 10.11
C ASP A 336 22.83 -32.40 9.57
N VAL A 337 22.85 -32.24 8.25
CA VAL A 337 21.98 -31.32 7.51
C VAL A 337 21.18 -32.11 6.50
N ARG A 338 19.87 -31.89 6.48
CA ARG A 338 18.93 -32.64 5.63
C ARG A 338 18.18 -31.68 4.74
N THR A 339 18.21 -31.94 3.44
CA THR A 339 17.59 -31.08 2.45
C THR A 339 16.42 -31.80 1.79
N VAL A 340 15.30 -31.10 1.66
CA VAL A 340 14.21 -31.49 0.77
C VAL A 340 13.94 -30.37 -0.21
N ALA A 341 13.65 -30.72 -1.45
CA ALA A 341 13.46 -29.76 -2.52
C ALA A 341 12.23 -30.07 -3.38
N THR A 342 11.86 -29.09 -4.17
CA THR A 342 10.96 -29.23 -5.31
C THR A 342 11.61 -28.50 -6.46
N ALA A 343 11.96 -29.26 -7.50
CA ALA A 343 12.63 -28.74 -8.67
C ALA A 343 11.70 -27.76 -9.44
N PRO A 344 12.28 -26.80 -10.17
CA PRO A 344 11.54 -25.89 -11.05
C PRO A 344 10.62 -26.63 -12.03
N SER A 345 9.51 -26.01 -12.44
CA SER A 345 8.56 -26.65 -13.37
C SER A 345 9.18 -27.05 -14.72
N SER A 346 10.23 -26.36 -15.20
CA SER A 346 10.97 -26.76 -16.42
C SER A 346 11.81 -28.03 -16.24
N ALA A 347 12.14 -28.38 -15.00
CA ALA A 347 13.02 -29.49 -14.64
C ALA A 347 12.29 -30.59 -13.84
N ARG A 348 10.95 -30.59 -13.85
CA ARG A 348 10.12 -31.49 -13.04
C ARG A 348 8.92 -32.05 -13.82
N SER A 349 8.63 -33.33 -13.61
CA SER A 349 7.38 -33.97 -14.01
C SER A 349 6.76 -34.73 -12.84
N THR A 350 5.69 -34.17 -12.25
CA THR A 350 5.01 -34.77 -11.09
C THR A 350 4.17 -35.98 -11.48
N VAL A 351 4.59 -37.19 -11.09
CA VAL A 351 3.85 -38.44 -11.31
C VAL A 351 2.62 -38.50 -10.39
N ALA A 352 2.82 -38.24 -9.10
CA ALA A 352 1.76 -38.14 -8.09
C ALA A 352 2.15 -37.17 -6.98
N SER A 353 1.34 -36.13 -6.76
CA SER A 353 1.58 -35.18 -5.65
C SER A 353 1.23 -35.77 -4.28
N PHE A 354 0.33 -36.77 -4.24
CA PHE A 354 -0.28 -37.34 -3.04
C PHE A 354 -1.13 -36.38 -2.20
N GLU A 355 -1.46 -35.20 -2.72
CA GLU A 355 -2.36 -34.24 -2.06
C GLU A 355 -3.86 -34.55 -2.26
N ASN A 356 -4.19 -35.44 -3.20
CA ASN A 356 -5.56 -35.80 -3.57
C ASN A 356 -5.67 -37.29 -3.91
N ALA A 357 -6.86 -37.85 -3.73
CA ALA A 357 -7.15 -39.21 -4.16
C ALA A 357 -6.96 -39.33 -5.68
N SER A 358 -6.34 -40.42 -6.13
CA SER A 358 -5.99 -40.65 -7.53
C SER A 358 -6.26 -42.09 -7.91
N THR A 359 -6.92 -42.31 -9.04
CA THR A 359 -7.15 -43.66 -9.60
C THR A 359 -5.86 -44.35 -10.05
N ARG A 360 -4.75 -43.61 -10.16
CA ARG A 360 -3.42 -44.15 -10.48
C ARG A 360 -2.72 -44.72 -9.24
N VAL A 361 -3.17 -44.37 -8.04
CA VAL A 361 -2.67 -44.92 -6.78
C VAL A 361 -3.58 -46.08 -6.40
N THR A 362 -3.04 -47.28 -6.39
CA THR A 362 -3.76 -48.51 -6.04
C THR A 362 -3.03 -49.24 -4.92
N GLN A 363 -3.69 -50.16 -4.23
CA GLN A 363 -3.10 -50.90 -3.13
C GLN A 363 -3.51 -52.38 -3.12
N THR A 364 -2.72 -53.21 -2.45
CA THR A 364 -3.11 -54.57 -2.10
C THR A 364 -4.09 -54.58 -0.92
N ALA A 365 -4.75 -55.72 -0.68
CA ALA A 365 -5.70 -55.86 0.43
C ALA A 365 -5.04 -55.70 1.82
N GLN A 366 -3.72 -55.88 1.92
CA GLN A 366 -2.94 -55.75 3.15
C GLN A 366 -2.42 -54.33 3.39
N ALA A 367 -2.67 -53.39 2.47
CA ALA A 367 -2.32 -51.99 2.58
C ALA A 367 -3.56 -51.08 2.49
N SER A 368 -3.44 -49.86 3.01
CA SER A 368 -4.45 -48.81 2.89
C SER A 368 -3.78 -47.48 2.58
N THR A 369 -4.42 -46.66 1.75
CA THR A 369 -4.00 -45.28 1.46
C THR A 369 -5.11 -44.31 1.84
N THR A 370 -4.77 -43.31 2.65
CA THR A 370 -5.69 -42.25 3.06
C THR A 370 -5.03 -40.90 2.85
N VAL A 371 -5.65 -40.01 2.07
CA VAL A 371 -5.21 -38.62 2.01
C VAL A 371 -5.60 -37.94 3.32
N CYS A 372 -4.64 -37.33 4.00
CA CYS A 372 -4.83 -36.63 5.26
C CYS A 372 -4.21 -35.24 5.19
N ALA A 373 -4.59 -34.36 6.11
CA ALA A 373 -3.97 -33.04 6.30
C ALA A 373 -4.11 -32.63 7.77
N SER A 374 -3.31 -31.67 8.22
CA SER A 374 -3.40 -31.04 9.55
C SER A 374 -3.24 -31.98 10.77
N LEU A 375 -2.95 -31.36 11.91
CA LEU A 375 -3.04 -31.98 13.24
C LEU A 375 -4.51 -32.08 13.67
N GLY A 376 -4.86 -33.15 14.39
CA GLY A 376 -6.19 -33.36 14.97
C GLY A 376 -6.63 -32.24 15.93
N GLY A 377 -7.92 -32.26 16.29
CA GLY A 377 -8.50 -31.29 17.22
C GLY A 377 -8.79 -29.91 16.63
N ARG A 378 -9.00 -29.81 15.31
CA ARG A 378 -9.47 -28.57 14.65
C ARG A 378 -10.92 -28.27 15.02
N THR A 379 -11.26 -26.99 15.15
CA THR A 379 -12.55 -26.53 15.66
C THR A 379 -13.58 -26.23 14.56
N ALA A 380 -13.14 -26.09 13.31
CA ALA A 380 -13.99 -25.89 12.14
C ALA A 380 -13.65 -26.90 11.02
N GLY A 381 -14.64 -27.20 10.18
CA GLY A 381 -14.70 -28.29 9.21
C GLY A 381 -13.37 -28.70 8.60
N THR A 382 -13.05 -30.00 8.71
CA THR A 382 -11.89 -30.61 8.05
C THR A 382 -12.40 -31.47 6.90
N GLU A 383 -12.08 -31.11 5.66
CA GLU A 383 -12.43 -31.90 4.47
C GLU A 383 -11.65 -33.23 4.41
N LEU A 384 -10.48 -33.25 5.04
CA LEU A 384 -9.56 -34.39 5.10
C LEU A 384 -9.38 -34.85 6.55
N PRO A 385 -9.19 -36.16 6.80
CA PRO A 385 -8.83 -36.65 8.12
C PRO A 385 -7.47 -36.09 8.56
N ALA A 386 -7.27 -36.00 9.88
CA ALA A 386 -6.01 -35.55 10.47
C ALA A 386 -4.84 -36.49 10.10
N CYS A 387 -3.68 -35.93 9.73
CA CYS A 387 -2.48 -36.74 9.53
C CYS A 387 -1.87 -37.20 10.85
N ALA A 388 -1.96 -36.39 11.89
CA ALA A 388 -1.50 -36.73 13.23
C ALA A 388 -2.58 -36.43 14.26
N THR A 389 -2.72 -37.28 15.26
CA THR A 389 -3.77 -37.19 16.29
C THR A 389 -3.25 -37.31 17.71
N THR A 390 -2.05 -37.87 17.88
CA THR A 390 -1.46 -38.17 19.20
C THR A 390 -0.26 -37.30 19.54
N LEU A 391 0.33 -36.63 18.55
CA LEU A 391 1.53 -35.82 18.69
C LEU A 391 1.20 -34.35 19.04
N ALA A 392 2.13 -33.69 19.73
CA ALA A 392 2.05 -32.24 19.96
C ALA A 392 2.36 -31.45 18.67
N SER A 393 1.87 -30.21 18.58
CA SER A 393 2.09 -29.35 17.39
C SER A 393 3.56 -29.22 17.03
N SER A 394 4.45 -29.03 18.00
CA SER A 394 5.90 -28.91 17.72
C SER A 394 6.55 -30.17 17.16
N GLN A 395 5.86 -31.31 17.19
CA GLN A 395 6.34 -32.60 16.64
C GLN A 395 5.85 -32.85 15.21
N VAL A 396 5.00 -31.99 14.66
CA VAL A 396 4.41 -32.16 13.32
C VAL A 396 4.54 -30.90 12.45
N PRO A 397 5.76 -30.44 12.13
CA PRO A 397 6.01 -29.19 11.39
C PRO A 397 5.17 -28.99 10.12
N HIS A 398 4.90 -30.05 9.35
CA HIS A 398 4.07 -29.99 8.15
C HIS A 398 2.57 -29.75 8.42
N TRP A 399 2.10 -30.06 9.63
CA TRP A 399 0.68 -30.15 9.96
C TRP A 399 0.29 -29.24 11.14
N THR A 400 1.17 -28.33 11.54
CA THR A 400 0.90 -27.42 12.65
C THR A 400 -0.20 -26.42 12.27
N PRO A 401 -1.03 -25.97 13.22
CA PRO A 401 -1.90 -24.83 12.96
C PRO A 401 -1.11 -23.55 12.84
N ALA A 402 -1.39 -22.73 11.83
CA ALA A 402 -0.89 -21.36 11.76
C ALA A 402 -1.73 -20.40 12.62
N THR A 403 -1.13 -19.27 13.02
CA THR A 403 -1.80 -18.30 13.89
C THR A 403 -3.03 -17.67 13.23
N ASN A 404 -2.92 -17.21 11.98
CA ASN A 404 -4.04 -16.60 11.25
C ASN A 404 -4.80 -17.59 10.37
N GLY A 405 -4.61 -18.90 10.61
CA GLY A 405 -5.09 -19.96 9.73
C GLY A 405 -5.29 -21.30 10.42
N GLY A 406 -5.62 -21.31 11.72
CA GLY A 406 -5.50 -22.51 12.56
C GLY A 406 -6.37 -23.71 12.17
N ASN A 407 -7.37 -23.49 11.30
CA ASN A 407 -8.25 -24.52 10.73
C ASN A 407 -8.09 -24.67 9.21
N VAL A 408 -7.27 -23.85 8.55
CA VAL A 408 -6.93 -24.05 7.13
C VAL A 408 -6.15 -25.36 6.99
N PRO A 409 -6.53 -26.26 6.06
CA PRO A 409 -5.80 -27.51 5.85
C PRO A 409 -4.30 -27.27 5.65
N ALA A 410 -3.48 -27.92 6.49
CA ALA A 410 -2.02 -27.84 6.43
C ALA A 410 -1.47 -29.12 5.77
N THR A 411 -0.65 -28.93 4.74
CA THR A 411 0.09 -29.93 3.94
C THR A 411 -0.61 -31.28 3.77
N PRO A 412 -1.55 -31.38 2.79
CA PRO A 412 -2.13 -32.66 2.41
C PRO A 412 -1.06 -33.66 1.93
N VAL A 413 -1.13 -34.91 2.43
CA VAL A 413 -0.27 -36.02 2.01
C VAL A 413 -1.06 -37.32 1.96
N THR A 414 -0.48 -38.38 1.39
CA THR A 414 -1.05 -39.72 1.48
C THR A 414 -0.40 -40.52 2.61
N ARG A 415 -1.20 -40.92 3.60
CA ARG A 415 -0.82 -41.89 4.64
C ARG A 415 -1.02 -43.31 4.12
N MET A 416 0.07 -44.07 4.04
CA MET A 416 0.07 -45.50 3.74
C MET A 416 0.17 -46.28 5.05
N THR A 417 -0.70 -47.28 5.24
CA THR A 417 -0.57 -48.26 6.33
C THR A 417 -0.57 -49.67 5.76
N TRP A 418 0.06 -50.61 6.45
CA TRP A 418 0.03 -52.03 6.11
C TRP A 418 -0.04 -52.91 7.34
N THR A 419 -0.50 -54.14 7.16
CA THR A 419 -0.65 -55.13 8.24
C THR A 419 0.38 -56.25 8.19
N THR A 420 0.97 -56.50 7.02
CA THR A 420 1.97 -57.55 6.77
C THR A 420 2.89 -57.14 5.63
N GLN A 421 3.98 -57.88 5.40
CA GLN A 421 4.91 -57.73 4.26
C GLN A 421 4.27 -57.89 2.87
N ALA A 422 3.00 -58.28 2.77
CA ALA A 422 2.24 -58.31 1.51
C ALA A 422 1.56 -56.96 1.19
N GLY A 423 1.61 -55.98 2.12
CA GLY A 423 1.12 -54.63 1.91
C GLY A 423 1.94 -53.91 0.84
N GLU A 424 1.28 -53.42 -0.19
CA GLU A 424 1.91 -52.73 -1.31
C GLU A 424 1.00 -51.63 -1.83
N VAL A 425 1.58 -50.47 -2.13
CA VAL A 425 0.95 -49.37 -2.88
C VAL A 425 1.64 -49.26 -4.23
N ARG A 426 0.87 -49.07 -5.30
CA ARG A 426 1.34 -48.95 -6.68
C ARG A 426 0.88 -47.63 -7.26
N VAL A 427 1.78 -46.94 -7.95
CA VAL A 427 1.53 -45.66 -8.60
C VAL A 427 1.81 -45.80 -10.09
N GLY A 428 0.75 -45.77 -10.89
CA GLY A 428 0.86 -45.82 -12.34
C GLY A 428 1.37 -44.51 -12.93
N VAL A 429 2.35 -44.60 -13.84
CA VAL A 429 2.91 -43.46 -14.57
C VAL A 429 2.07 -43.19 -15.83
N ALA A 430 1.55 -41.96 -15.95
CA ALA A 430 0.72 -41.58 -17.08
C ALA A 430 1.53 -41.58 -18.37
N LYS A 431 0.89 -41.89 -19.51
CA LYS A 431 1.56 -42.05 -20.82
C LYS A 431 2.47 -40.87 -21.20
N GLY A 432 2.08 -39.63 -20.88
CA GLY A 432 2.88 -38.44 -21.18
C GLY A 432 4.03 -38.16 -20.20
N GLN A 433 4.23 -38.99 -19.18
CA GLN A 433 5.21 -38.79 -18.10
C GLN A 433 6.18 -39.97 -17.96
N ARG A 434 6.16 -40.93 -18.90
CA ARG A 434 6.91 -42.19 -18.79
C ARG A 434 8.37 -42.07 -19.16
N ASP A 435 8.67 -41.11 -20.02
CA ASP A 435 10.02 -40.85 -20.48
C ASP A 435 10.78 -40.10 -19.39
N ALA A 436 11.66 -40.83 -18.71
CA ALA A 436 12.55 -40.32 -17.68
C ALA A 436 13.94 -39.95 -18.23
N SER A 437 14.21 -40.15 -19.53
CA SER A 437 15.56 -40.01 -20.10
C SER A 437 16.15 -38.60 -20.00
N ALA A 438 15.30 -37.59 -19.86
CA ALA A 438 15.69 -36.19 -19.69
C ALA A 438 15.86 -35.74 -18.22
N PHE A 439 15.66 -36.65 -17.27
CA PHE A 439 15.69 -36.36 -15.84
C PHE A 439 16.88 -37.01 -15.15
N ASP A 440 17.38 -36.36 -14.09
CA ASP A 440 18.47 -36.92 -13.29
C ASP A 440 17.97 -38.06 -12.39
N ARG A 441 16.78 -37.89 -11.79
CA ARG A 441 16.27 -38.79 -10.74
C ARG A 441 14.75 -38.91 -10.72
N LEU A 442 14.28 -40.05 -10.19
CA LEU A 442 12.94 -40.20 -9.63
C LEU A 442 13.02 -39.89 -8.13
N SER A 443 12.26 -38.90 -7.66
CA SER A 443 12.22 -38.50 -6.25
C SER A 443 10.85 -38.73 -5.62
N VAL A 444 10.84 -38.99 -4.32
CA VAL A 444 9.65 -39.04 -3.46
C VAL A 444 9.99 -38.54 -2.07
N LYS A 445 9.07 -37.83 -1.42
CA LYS A 445 9.23 -37.39 -0.03
C LYS A 445 8.48 -38.35 0.91
N MET A 446 9.17 -38.83 1.94
CA MET A 446 8.63 -39.85 2.85
C MET A 446 8.95 -39.54 4.31
N ALA A 447 8.07 -39.95 5.22
CA ALA A 447 8.30 -39.92 6.66
C ALA A 447 7.68 -41.14 7.34
N ALA A 448 8.30 -41.66 8.40
CA ALA A 448 7.67 -42.63 9.27
C ALA A 448 6.43 -42.04 9.97
N ASP A 449 5.34 -42.80 10.02
CA ASP A 449 4.07 -42.37 10.59
C ASP A 449 4.13 -42.04 12.09
N GLU A 450 3.14 -41.29 12.60
CA GLU A 450 3.04 -41.01 14.03
C GLU A 450 3.06 -42.29 14.90
N THR A 451 2.49 -43.40 14.39
CA THR A 451 2.44 -44.68 15.10
C THR A 451 3.76 -45.46 15.11
N VAL A 452 4.72 -45.08 14.27
CA VAL A 452 6.03 -45.74 14.21
C VAL A 452 6.89 -45.29 15.39
N ALA A 453 7.34 -46.25 16.21
CA ALA A 453 8.07 -45.96 17.44
C ALA A 453 9.48 -45.41 17.18
N THR A 454 10.23 -46.04 16.27
CA THR A 454 11.64 -45.70 15.96
C THR A 454 11.88 -45.59 14.47
N ALA A 455 11.64 -46.67 13.72
CA ALA A 455 11.82 -46.72 12.28
C ALA A 455 10.90 -47.79 11.67
N THR A 456 10.69 -47.69 10.38
CA THR A 456 10.07 -48.71 9.52
C THR A 456 10.77 -48.67 8.17
N ASP A 457 10.45 -49.57 7.24
CA ASP A 457 11.05 -49.52 5.91
C ASP A 457 10.11 -50.06 4.83
N LEU A 458 10.42 -49.70 3.58
CA LEU A 458 9.67 -50.08 2.39
C LEU A 458 10.68 -50.44 1.29
N THR A 459 10.37 -51.44 0.47
CA THR A 459 11.02 -51.60 -0.83
C THR A 459 10.36 -50.63 -1.81
N LEU A 460 11.17 -49.73 -2.39
CA LEU A 460 10.78 -48.91 -3.53
C LEU A 460 11.15 -49.66 -4.81
N SER A 461 10.16 -49.91 -5.67
CA SER A 461 10.36 -50.56 -6.96
C SER A 461 10.00 -49.63 -8.11
N VAL A 462 10.79 -49.64 -9.17
CA VAL A 462 10.47 -48.97 -10.45
C VAL A 462 10.35 -50.02 -11.54
N ILE A 463 9.32 -49.93 -12.37
CA ILE A 463 8.98 -50.92 -13.40
C ILE A 463 8.73 -50.21 -14.72
N ASP A 464 9.30 -50.75 -15.81
CA ASP A 464 9.17 -50.21 -17.17
C ASP A 464 8.09 -50.90 -18.02
N GLY A 465 8.06 -50.57 -19.31
CA GLY A 465 7.14 -51.11 -20.31
C GLY A 465 7.36 -52.58 -20.65
N GLU A 466 8.57 -53.09 -20.44
CA GLU A 466 8.97 -54.47 -20.72
C GLU A 466 8.75 -55.38 -19.50
N GLY A 467 8.53 -54.77 -18.32
CA GLY A 467 8.34 -55.45 -17.05
C GLY A 467 9.64 -55.67 -16.28
N GLU A 468 10.75 -55.10 -16.76
CA GLU A 468 12.00 -55.04 -16.01
C GLU A 468 11.81 -54.17 -14.77
N ARG A 469 12.55 -54.51 -13.71
CA ARG A 469 12.29 -54.00 -12.37
C ARG A 469 13.58 -53.67 -11.63
N TYR A 470 13.61 -52.47 -11.07
CA TYR A 470 14.60 -52.04 -10.07
C TYR A 470 13.97 -52.12 -8.68
N ASP A 471 14.74 -52.54 -7.68
CA ASP A 471 14.34 -52.62 -6.28
C ASP A 471 15.43 -52.04 -5.39
N ALA A 472 15.06 -51.20 -4.43
CA ALA A 472 15.93 -50.76 -3.35
C ALA A 472 15.13 -50.60 -2.06
N LEU A 473 15.77 -50.80 -0.91
CA LEU A 473 15.19 -50.38 0.36
C LEU A 473 15.19 -48.85 0.44
N VAL A 474 14.13 -48.24 0.97
CA VAL A 474 14.10 -46.80 1.18
C VAL A 474 15.23 -46.37 2.12
N SER A 475 15.56 -47.20 3.12
CA SER A 475 16.71 -46.96 4.01
C SER A 475 18.09 -46.99 3.32
N GLU A 476 18.24 -47.73 2.21
CA GLU A 476 19.48 -47.74 1.41
C GLU A 476 19.64 -46.48 0.57
N LEU A 477 18.51 -45.92 0.11
CA LEU A 477 18.47 -44.67 -0.67
C LEU A 477 18.59 -43.43 0.23
N ASN A 478 17.89 -43.43 1.37
CA ASN A 478 18.02 -42.42 2.41
C ASN A 478 17.72 -43.02 3.79
N PRO A 479 18.72 -43.20 4.67
CA PRO A 479 18.55 -43.84 5.98
C PRO A 479 17.66 -43.05 6.95
N PHE A 480 17.40 -41.77 6.65
CA PHE A 480 16.57 -40.90 7.48
C PHE A 480 15.10 -40.90 7.10
N ALA A 481 14.73 -41.40 5.90
CA ALA A 481 13.39 -41.18 5.35
C ALA A 481 12.27 -41.86 6.13
N LEU A 482 12.50 -43.07 6.63
CA LEU A 482 11.51 -43.82 7.42
C LEU A 482 11.99 -44.03 8.87
N THR A 483 12.81 -43.10 9.37
CA THR A 483 13.31 -43.07 10.74
C THR A 483 12.78 -41.84 11.47
N ARG A 484 12.24 -42.01 12.68
CA ARG A 484 11.79 -40.88 13.52
C ARG A 484 12.99 -40.03 13.95
N LEU A 485 12.84 -38.71 13.91
CA LEU A 485 13.91 -37.79 14.35
C LEU A 485 14.27 -37.99 15.84
N PRO A 486 15.47 -37.57 16.28
CA PRO A 486 15.97 -37.82 17.63
C PRO A 486 14.97 -37.45 18.73
N ALA A 487 14.53 -38.43 19.52
CA ALA A 487 13.58 -38.23 20.60
C ALA A 487 14.30 -37.88 21.91
N SER A 488 13.56 -37.26 22.84
CA SER A 488 13.98 -37.15 24.24
C SER A 488 12.95 -37.83 25.14
N SER A 489 13.46 -38.47 26.21
CA SER A 489 12.65 -39.03 27.29
C SER A 489 12.36 -38.00 28.39
N SER A 490 12.96 -36.81 28.34
CA SER A 490 12.72 -35.77 29.33
C SER A 490 11.34 -35.14 29.15
N SER A 491 10.72 -34.72 30.26
CA SER A 491 9.46 -33.96 30.21
C SER A 491 9.58 -32.63 29.48
N ALA A 492 10.79 -32.08 29.39
CA ALA A 492 11.06 -30.85 28.64
C ALA A 492 11.11 -31.09 27.12
N GLY A 493 11.58 -32.25 26.67
CA GLY A 493 11.75 -32.57 25.25
C GLY A 493 10.63 -33.41 24.62
N ILE A 494 9.84 -34.14 25.41
CA ILE A 494 8.90 -35.16 24.92
C ILE A 494 7.81 -34.62 23.97
N ASN A 495 7.42 -33.35 24.13
CA ASN A 495 6.41 -32.68 23.28
C ASN A 495 7.04 -31.75 22.21
N THR A 496 8.36 -31.65 22.14
CA THR A 496 9.05 -30.74 21.19
C THR A 496 9.90 -31.50 20.18
N LEU A 497 10.53 -32.61 20.60
CA LEU A 497 11.42 -33.43 19.78
C LEU A 497 10.67 -34.64 19.19
N LYS A 498 11.39 -35.55 18.52
CA LYS A 498 10.78 -36.68 17.79
C LYS A 498 9.82 -36.24 16.67
N LYS A 499 10.20 -35.14 16.00
CA LYS A 499 9.37 -34.52 14.96
C LYS A 499 9.21 -35.49 13.77
N VAL A 500 8.08 -35.39 13.08
CA VAL A 500 7.81 -36.06 11.81
C VAL A 500 8.10 -35.07 10.70
N VAL A 501 9.14 -35.32 9.91
CA VAL A 501 9.58 -34.46 8.82
C VAL A 501 9.81 -35.32 7.59
N LEU A 502 9.14 -34.97 6.50
CA LEU A 502 9.31 -35.62 5.20
C LEU A 502 10.77 -35.45 4.74
N GLN A 503 11.42 -36.56 4.39
CA GLN A 503 12.76 -36.59 3.82
C GLN A 503 12.69 -36.99 2.35
N GLN A 504 13.63 -36.51 1.55
CA GLN A 504 13.69 -36.81 0.12
C GLN A 504 14.43 -38.12 -0.13
N VAL A 505 13.79 -39.00 -0.88
CA VAL A 505 14.33 -40.29 -1.34
C VAL A 505 14.49 -40.18 -2.85
N ASN A 506 15.70 -40.43 -3.36
CA ASN A 506 16.02 -40.33 -4.77
C ASN A 506 16.45 -41.69 -5.31
N VAL A 507 16.00 -42.01 -6.52
CA VAL A 507 16.53 -43.09 -7.35
C VAL A 507 17.07 -42.45 -8.62
N GLU A 508 18.38 -42.52 -8.83
CA GLU A 508 19.01 -41.92 -10.00
C GLU A 508 18.55 -42.65 -11.27
N VAL A 509 18.19 -41.90 -12.31
CA VAL A 509 17.77 -42.48 -13.61
C VAL A 509 18.92 -43.28 -14.23
N ALA A 510 20.16 -42.87 -13.97
CA ALA A 510 21.35 -43.61 -14.36
C ALA A 510 21.41 -45.01 -13.72
N ASP A 511 20.99 -45.16 -12.46
CA ASP A 511 20.96 -46.43 -11.76
C ASP A 511 19.86 -47.35 -12.31
N LEU A 512 18.70 -46.77 -12.67
CA LEU A 512 17.63 -47.49 -13.36
C LEU A 512 18.11 -48.07 -14.71
N ALA A 513 18.77 -47.23 -15.51
CA ALA A 513 19.32 -47.65 -16.80
C ALA A 513 20.43 -48.70 -16.63
N ALA A 514 21.30 -48.55 -15.62
CA ALA A 514 22.34 -49.52 -15.30
C ALA A 514 21.76 -50.87 -14.81
N ALA A 515 20.58 -50.85 -14.20
CA ALA A 515 19.82 -52.04 -13.81
C ALA A 515 19.06 -52.69 -14.98
N GLY A 516 19.13 -52.11 -16.19
CA GLY A 516 18.56 -52.68 -17.41
C GLY A 516 17.15 -52.20 -17.76
N LEU A 517 16.60 -51.21 -17.05
CA LEU A 517 15.26 -50.68 -17.34
C LEU A 517 15.28 -49.77 -18.58
N ASP A 518 14.22 -49.83 -19.38
CA ASP A 518 13.91 -48.82 -20.39
C ASP A 518 13.38 -47.55 -19.73
N VAL A 519 14.30 -46.63 -19.44
CA VAL A 519 14.00 -45.32 -18.85
C VAL A 519 13.16 -44.41 -19.74
N SER A 520 12.96 -44.74 -21.02
CA SER A 520 12.04 -44.00 -21.90
C SER A 520 10.57 -44.40 -21.71
N ASP A 521 10.30 -45.49 -20.99
CA ASP A 521 8.95 -46.03 -20.80
C ASP A 521 8.69 -46.55 -19.38
N LEU A 522 8.96 -45.75 -18.34
CA LEU A 522 8.60 -46.10 -16.97
C LEU A 522 7.08 -46.20 -16.80
N ARG A 523 6.59 -47.29 -16.20
CA ARG A 523 5.15 -47.60 -16.10
C ARG A 523 4.60 -47.51 -14.70
N GLU A 524 5.37 -47.91 -13.71
CA GLU A 524 4.85 -48.06 -12.36
C GLU A 524 5.95 -47.87 -11.31
N VAL A 525 5.60 -47.22 -10.21
CA VAL A 525 6.40 -47.16 -8.98
C VAL A 525 5.65 -47.88 -7.88
N ARG A 526 6.31 -48.74 -7.12
CA ARG A 526 5.70 -49.49 -6.01
C ARG A 526 6.39 -49.19 -4.70
N PHE A 527 5.61 -49.18 -3.62
CA PHE A 527 6.06 -49.09 -2.25
C PHE A 527 5.55 -50.34 -1.53
N LYS A 528 6.44 -51.25 -1.16
CA LYS A 528 6.09 -52.54 -0.57
C LYS A 528 6.65 -52.68 0.83
N ALA A 529 5.81 -53.14 1.76
CA ALA A 529 6.21 -53.47 3.13
C ALA A 529 7.31 -54.54 3.15
N VAL A 530 8.35 -54.31 3.98
CA VAL A 530 9.42 -55.30 4.19
C VAL A 530 9.22 -56.13 5.45
N ASP A 531 8.57 -55.55 6.46
CA ASP A 531 8.35 -56.19 7.76
C ASP A 531 7.07 -57.04 7.75
N ALA A 532 7.12 -58.18 8.45
CA ALA A 532 5.93 -58.99 8.72
C ALA A 532 4.95 -58.29 9.68
N GLU A 533 5.43 -57.29 10.42
CA GLU A 533 4.66 -56.50 11.38
C GLU A 533 3.91 -55.34 10.68
N PRO A 534 2.81 -54.84 11.30
CA PRO A 534 2.14 -53.65 10.82
C PRO A 534 3.06 -52.42 10.84
N GLY A 535 2.93 -51.58 9.81
CA GLY A 535 3.70 -50.35 9.69
C GLY A 535 2.93 -49.26 8.95
N ALA A 536 3.50 -48.06 8.92
CA ALA A 536 2.88 -46.91 8.28
C ALA A 536 3.92 -45.84 7.88
N ALA A 537 3.64 -45.15 6.79
CA ALA A 537 4.47 -44.08 6.25
C ALA A 537 3.61 -42.99 5.60
N TYR A 538 4.10 -41.75 5.60
CA TYR A 538 3.55 -40.66 4.79
C TYR A 538 4.31 -40.57 3.46
N LEU A 539 3.58 -40.31 2.38
CA LEU A 539 4.09 -40.16 1.02
C LEU A 539 3.67 -38.79 0.46
N SER A 540 4.61 -38.09 -0.16
CA SER A 540 4.39 -36.83 -0.86
C SER A 540 5.30 -36.71 -2.09
N ASP A 541 4.84 -36.00 -3.13
CA ASP A 541 5.66 -35.52 -4.23
C ASP A 541 6.49 -36.59 -4.99
N LEU A 542 5.87 -37.67 -5.49
CA LEU A 542 6.53 -38.56 -6.44
C LEU A 542 6.69 -37.87 -7.81
N ALA A 543 7.93 -37.63 -8.24
CA ALA A 543 8.22 -36.90 -9.46
C ALA A 543 9.53 -37.35 -10.13
N LEU A 544 9.62 -37.15 -11.44
CA LEU A 544 10.89 -37.11 -12.16
C LEU A 544 11.45 -35.69 -12.07
N GLU A 545 12.73 -35.55 -11.72
CA GLU A 545 13.36 -34.26 -11.45
C GLU A 545 14.81 -34.20 -11.96
N SER A 546 15.22 -32.99 -12.33
CA SER A 546 16.61 -32.63 -12.60
C SER A 546 17.06 -31.50 -11.69
N SER A 547 18.33 -31.48 -11.33
CA SER A 547 18.89 -30.42 -10.51
C SER A 547 18.96 -29.10 -11.28
N SER A 548 18.15 -28.12 -10.87
CA SER A 548 18.11 -26.78 -11.45
C SER A 548 17.66 -25.75 -10.42
N VAL A 549 18.17 -24.51 -10.55
CA VAL A 549 17.65 -23.36 -9.80
C VAL A 549 16.37 -22.80 -10.45
N GLY A 550 16.23 -23.01 -11.77
CA GLY A 550 15.18 -22.39 -12.58
C GLY A 550 15.48 -20.93 -12.91
N THR A 551 14.45 -20.17 -13.24
CA THR A 551 14.50 -18.76 -13.61
C THR A 551 13.53 -17.96 -12.73
N ALA A 552 14.06 -17.04 -11.93
CA ALA A 552 13.23 -16.08 -11.20
C ALA A 552 12.49 -15.16 -12.17
N ASP A 553 11.24 -14.81 -11.86
CA ASP A 553 10.38 -13.99 -12.72
C ASP A 553 9.51 -13.06 -11.86
N SER A 554 10.06 -11.91 -11.47
CA SER A 554 9.36 -10.90 -10.66
C SER A 554 8.35 -10.11 -11.51
N LYS A 555 7.25 -10.76 -11.89
CA LYS A 555 6.15 -10.14 -12.64
C LYS A 555 4.97 -9.75 -11.74
N PRO A 556 4.15 -8.76 -12.15
CA PRO A 556 2.89 -8.46 -11.47
C PRO A 556 1.99 -9.70 -11.43
N MET A 557 1.38 -9.94 -10.28
CA MET A 557 0.47 -11.04 -10.02
C MET A 557 -0.87 -10.50 -9.52
N PRO A 558 -2.00 -11.19 -9.80
CA PRO A 558 -3.26 -10.85 -9.17
C PRO A 558 -3.12 -10.82 -7.64
N VAL A 559 -3.72 -9.83 -7.00
CA VAL A 559 -3.64 -9.62 -5.55
C VAL A 559 -4.97 -10.00 -4.93
N ILE A 560 -4.94 -10.87 -3.93
CA ILE A 560 -6.13 -11.28 -3.18
C ILE A 560 -6.16 -10.62 -1.80
N GLY A 561 -7.33 -10.11 -1.41
CA GLY A 561 -7.57 -9.43 -0.14
C GLY A 561 -8.97 -9.73 0.43
N VAL A 562 -9.21 -9.25 1.64
CA VAL A 562 -10.52 -9.33 2.29
C VAL A 562 -10.98 -7.94 2.69
N TYR A 563 -12.16 -7.56 2.21
CA TYR A 563 -12.93 -6.45 2.74
C TYR A 563 -13.95 -6.99 3.74
N ALA A 564 -13.73 -6.71 5.02
CA ALA A 564 -14.69 -7.01 6.07
C ALA A 564 -15.09 -5.70 6.76
N PRO A 565 -16.29 -5.16 6.48
CA PRO A 565 -16.76 -3.95 7.13
C PRO A 565 -17.07 -4.22 8.61
N ASN A 566 -17.09 -3.17 9.43
CA ASN A 566 -17.59 -3.27 10.79
C ASN A 566 -19.11 -3.44 10.76
N VAL A 567 -19.65 -4.21 11.70
CA VAL A 567 -21.07 -4.60 11.72
C VAL A 567 -21.68 -4.47 13.12
N GLU A 568 -22.97 -4.19 13.16
CA GLU A 568 -23.73 -4.33 14.41
C GLU A 568 -23.84 -5.81 14.78
N GLU A 569 -23.88 -6.09 16.08
CA GLU A 569 -24.11 -7.43 16.61
C GLU A 569 -25.49 -7.96 16.22
N GLY A 570 -26.51 -7.11 16.29
CA GLY A 570 -27.87 -7.45 15.90
C GLY A 570 -28.65 -8.18 16.99
N ASN A 571 -29.96 -8.29 16.76
CA ASN A 571 -30.92 -8.61 17.82
C ASN A 571 -31.11 -10.12 18.12
N ALA A 572 -30.42 -10.99 17.40
CA ALA A 572 -30.53 -12.46 17.44
C ALA A 572 -29.36 -13.11 16.69
N PRO A 573 -29.08 -14.41 16.88
CA PRO A 573 -28.07 -15.12 16.09
C PRO A 573 -28.37 -15.04 14.59
N ASP A 574 -27.36 -14.67 13.80
CA ASP A 574 -27.43 -14.45 12.36
C ASP A 574 -26.05 -14.72 11.73
N SER A 575 -25.74 -14.07 10.61
CA SER A 575 -24.45 -14.04 9.97
C SER A 575 -24.07 -12.63 9.56
N TYR A 576 -22.76 -12.38 9.45
CA TYR A 576 -22.24 -11.22 8.75
C TYR A 576 -21.45 -11.68 7.52
N GLU A 577 -21.38 -10.79 6.53
CA GLU A 577 -20.76 -11.09 5.25
C GLU A 577 -19.48 -10.29 5.07
N LEU A 578 -18.49 -10.93 4.45
CA LEU A 578 -17.22 -10.34 4.05
C LEU A 578 -16.98 -10.60 2.57
N ALA A 579 -16.33 -9.66 1.90
CA ALA A 579 -15.96 -9.78 0.50
C ALA A 579 -14.49 -10.21 0.39
N VAL A 580 -14.25 -11.39 -0.17
CA VAL A 580 -12.94 -11.76 -0.68
C VAL A 580 -12.84 -11.19 -2.08
N HIS A 581 -11.77 -10.47 -2.37
CA HIS A 581 -11.65 -9.74 -3.62
C HIS A 581 -10.30 -9.95 -4.29
N LEU A 582 -10.29 -9.75 -5.61
CA LEU A 582 -9.10 -9.51 -6.40
C LEU A 582 -9.00 -8.02 -6.74
N ASP A 583 -7.78 -7.51 -6.83
CA ASP A 583 -7.48 -6.16 -7.32
C ASP A 583 -7.79 -5.99 -8.82
N ALA A 584 -7.62 -7.06 -9.59
CA ALA A 584 -7.90 -7.12 -11.02
C ALA A 584 -8.42 -8.51 -11.45
N PRO A 585 -9.12 -8.60 -12.59
CA PRO A 585 -9.54 -9.89 -13.16
C PRO A 585 -8.34 -10.78 -13.49
N ALA A 586 -8.31 -12.00 -12.94
CA ALA A 586 -7.25 -12.97 -13.22
C ALA A 586 -7.54 -13.82 -14.47
N PRO A 587 -6.51 -14.17 -15.28
CA PRO A 587 -6.68 -15.01 -16.47
C PRO A 587 -6.87 -16.51 -16.15
N SER A 588 -6.51 -16.91 -14.94
CA SER A 588 -6.60 -18.28 -14.43
C SER A 588 -7.42 -18.29 -13.13
N ALA A 589 -7.92 -19.46 -12.75
CA ALA A 589 -8.62 -19.60 -11.49
C ALA A 589 -7.69 -19.27 -10.31
N VAL A 590 -8.18 -18.42 -9.39
CA VAL A 590 -7.49 -18.05 -8.16
C VAL A 590 -8.13 -18.77 -6.99
N VAL A 591 -7.32 -19.30 -6.07
CA VAL A 591 -7.79 -19.98 -4.87
C VAL A 591 -7.20 -19.29 -3.64
N GLY A 592 -8.00 -19.13 -2.59
CA GLY A 592 -7.54 -18.74 -1.26
C GLY A 592 -8.42 -19.40 -0.20
N ASP A 593 -7.84 -19.70 0.96
CA ASP A 593 -8.58 -20.22 2.11
C ASP A 593 -8.86 -19.07 3.08
N VAL A 594 -10.14 -18.74 3.23
CA VAL A 594 -10.60 -17.72 4.17
C VAL A 594 -10.68 -18.34 5.56
N SER A 595 -10.14 -17.65 6.55
CA SER A 595 -10.22 -18.04 7.95
C SER A 595 -10.72 -16.87 8.80
N VAL A 596 -11.68 -17.17 9.67
CA VAL A 596 -12.12 -16.28 10.74
C VAL A 596 -11.85 -16.97 12.07
N LEU A 597 -11.05 -16.33 12.91
CA LEU A 597 -10.55 -16.95 14.16
C LEU A 597 -11.58 -16.92 15.31
N GLY A 598 -12.79 -16.43 15.05
CA GLY A 598 -13.81 -16.15 16.06
C GLY A 598 -13.45 -14.97 16.96
N SER A 599 -14.20 -14.79 18.04
CA SER A 599 -13.92 -13.76 19.04
C SER A 599 -13.80 -14.31 20.46
N THR A 600 -13.03 -13.63 21.31
CA THR A 600 -12.87 -13.98 22.73
C THR A 600 -14.17 -13.82 23.54
N THR A 601 -15.09 -12.98 23.06
CA THR A 601 -16.44 -12.78 23.62
C THR A 601 -17.46 -13.81 23.13
N GLY A 602 -17.10 -14.63 22.13
CA GLY A 602 -18.02 -15.59 21.50
C GLY A 602 -19.03 -14.97 20.53
N ARG A 603 -19.02 -13.63 20.35
CA ARG A 603 -19.92 -12.90 19.44
C ARG A 603 -19.73 -13.29 17.96
N ALA A 604 -18.51 -13.65 17.54
CA ALA A 604 -18.24 -14.13 16.18
C ALA A 604 -17.78 -15.59 16.18
N GLY A 605 -18.38 -16.39 15.31
CA GLY A 605 -18.03 -17.80 15.14
C GLY A 605 -16.68 -18.00 14.45
N ILE A 606 -16.06 -19.14 14.72
CA ILE A 606 -14.89 -19.60 13.97
C ILE A 606 -15.39 -20.16 12.63
N ALA A 607 -14.80 -19.71 11.51
CA ALA A 607 -15.14 -20.21 10.19
C ALA A 607 -13.88 -20.44 9.36
N THR A 608 -13.94 -21.41 8.45
CA THR A 608 -12.92 -21.62 7.42
C THR A 608 -13.60 -22.07 6.15
N GLN A 609 -13.27 -21.41 5.04
CA GLN A 609 -13.91 -21.68 3.74
C GLN A 609 -12.89 -21.51 2.62
N LYS A 610 -12.80 -22.51 1.74
CA LYS A 610 -12.06 -22.41 0.48
C LYS A 610 -12.86 -21.55 -0.51
N VAL A 611 -12.21 -20.54 -1.06
CA VAL A 611 -12.78 -19.65 -2.08
C VAL A 611 -12.02 -19.85 -3.39
N THR A 612 -12.74 -20.02 -4.49
CA THR A 612 -12.17 -20.20 -5.83
C THR A 612 -12.82 -19.22 -6.78
N PHE A 613 -12.06 -18.27 -7.32
CA PHE A 613 -12.49 -17.35 -8.37
C PHE A 613 -12.37 -18.03 -9.73
N ALA A 614 -13.42 -17.99 -10.54
CA ALA A 614 -13.32 -18.34 -11.95
C ALA A 614 -12.48 -17.27 -12.69
N PRO A 615 -11.86 -17.61 -13.84
CA PRO A 615 -11.19 -16.60 -14.66
C PRO A 615 -12.11 -15.39 -14.94
N GLY A 616 -11.62 -14.19 -14.68
CA GLY A 616 -12.35 -12.93 -14.83
C GLY A 616 -13.22 -12.49 -13.64
N GLU A 617 -13.46 -13.35 -12.66
CA GLU A 617 -14.23 -13.04 -11.44
C GLU A 617 -13.35 -12.31 -10.40
N THR A 618 -13.86 -11.25 -9.77
CA THR A 618 -13.06 -10.40 -8.87
C THR A 618 -13.62 -10.23 -7.46
N CYS A 619 -14.85 -10.66 -7.16
CA CYS A 619 -15.40 -10.57 -5.81
C CYS A 619 -16.24 -11.80 -5.46
N LYS A 620 -16.08 -12.30 -4.23
CA LYS A 620 -16.88 -13.37 -3.64
C LYS A 620 -17.28 -13.04 -2.22
N VAL A 621 -18.52 -13.31 -1.90
CA VAL A 621 -19.06 -13.14 -0.55
C VAL A 621 -18.86 -14.43 0.25
N VAL A 622 -18.41 -14.28 1.49
CA VAL A 622 -18.31 -15.35 2.50
C VAL A 622 -19.14 -14.94 3.71
N SER A 623 -20.01 -15.84 4.17
CA SER A 623 -20.87 -15.59 5.33
C SER A 623 -20.30 -16.26 6.57
N VAL A 624 -20.30 -15.55 7.70
CA VAL A 624 -19.73 -16.00 8.97
C VAL A 624 -20.77 -15.85 10.07
N ALA A 625 -20.89 -16.85 10.93
CA ALA A 625 -21.86 -16.83 12.02
C ALA A 625 -21.61 -15.67 13.01
N LEU A 626 -22.68 -14.97 13.36
CA LEU A 626 -22.73 -13.89 14.33
C LEU A 626 -23.72 -14.27 15.45
N GLN A 627 -23.33 -14.12 16.70
CA GLN A 627 -24.16 -14.43 17.86
C GLN A 627 -24.73 -13.14 18.45
N GLY A 628 -25.74 -12.58 17.77
CA GLY A 628 -26.48 -11.43 18.27
C GLY A 628 -27.52 -11.78 19.33
N ASP A 629 -27.87 -10.83 20.19
CA ASP A 629 -28.93 -10.97 21.19
C ASP A 629 -29.64 -9.64 21.48
N ARG A 630 -30.30 -9.47 22.64
CA ARG A 630 -31.02 -8.22 22.99
C ARG A 630 -30.48 -7.62 24.29
N ALA A 631 -29.29 -8.03 24.70
CA ALA A 631 -28.76 -7.86 26.04
C ALA A 631 -27.50 -7.01 26.02
N ALA A 632 -27.56 -5.89 26.73
CA ALA A 632 -26.40 -5.03 26.92
C ALA A 632 -25.18 -5.78 27.49
N SER A 633 -24.00 -5.46 26.97
CA SER A 633 -22.73 -6.12 27.31
C SER A 633 -21.74 -5.19 28.01
N ALA A 634 -20.80 -5.76 28.77
CA ALA A 634 -19.68 -4.99 29.34
C ALA A 634 -18.57 -4.69 28.30
N THR A 635 -18.74 -5.15 27.05
CA THR A 635 -17.81 -4.94 25.93
C THR A 635 -18.52 -4.18 24.82
N ALA A 636 -18.10 -2.94 24.54
CA ALA A 636 -18.74 -2.09 23.54
C ALA A 636 -18.50 -2.57 22.09
N THR A 637 -17.32 -3.13 21.83
CA THR A 637 -16.96 -3.70 20.53
C THR A 637 -16.14 -4.96 20.72
N THR A 638 -16.47 -5.98 19.94
CA THR A 638 -15.69 -7.18 19.80
C THR A 638 -14.85 -7.12 18.53
N GLN A 639 -13.53 -7.29 18.65
CA GLN A 639 -12.66 -7.42 17.49
C GLN A 639 -12.65 -8.87 16.98
N VAL A 640 -12.65 -9.04 15.67
CA VAL A 640 -12.59 -10.33 14.96
C VAL A 640 -11.46 -10.28 13.95
N THR A 641 -10.57 -11.26 13.98
CA THR A 641 -9.50 -11.41 12.98
C THR A 641 -10.00 -12.26 11.82
N TYR A 642 -9.83 -11.74 10.61
CA TYR A 642 -10.05 -12.48 9.36
C TYR A 642 -8.75 -12.59 8.58
N SER A 643 -8.70 -13.57 7.70
CA SER A 643 -7.61 -13.74 6.75
C SER A 643 -8.06 -14.46 5.48
N VAL A 644 -7.34 -14.25 4.39
CA VAL A 644 -7.30 -15.12 3.22
C VAL A 644 -5.85 -15.54 3.00
N ILE A 645 -5.57 -16.83 3.09
CA ILE A 645 -4.21 -17.40 3.15
C ILE A 645 -4.08 -18.62 2.25
N ASN A 646 -2.87 -19.20 2.15
CA ASN A 646 -2.59 -20.39 1.34
C ASN A 646 -3.09 -20.24 -0.12
N THR A 647 -2.69 -19.14 -0.73
CA THR A 647 -3.25 -18.69 -2.01
C THR A 647 -2.59 -19.39 -3.19
N ARG A 648 -3.34 -19.55 -4.30
CA ARG A 648 -2.85 -20.11 -5.57
C ARG A 648 -3.18 -19.17 -6.72
N ASN A 649 -2.22 -18.98 -7.62
CA ASN A 649 -2.29 -18.04 -8.76
C ASN A 649 -2.56 -16.56 -8.42
N ALA A 650 -2.48 -16.18 -7.13
CA ALA A 650 -2.55 -14.80 -6.66
C ALA A 650 -1.66 -14.63 -5.42
N VAL A 651 -1.13 -13.43 -5.23
CA VAL A 651 -0.38 -13.05 -4.03
C VAL A 651 -1.30 -12.45 -2.98
N MET A 652 -0.97 -12.69 -1.70
CA MET A 652 -1.63 -12.00 -0.59
C MET A 652 -1.24 -10.52 -0.58
N GLY A 653 -2.24 -9.64 -0.64
CA GLY A 653 -2.07 -8.20 -0.52
C GLY A 653 -2.05 -7.71 0.93
N VAL A 654 -1.93 -6.38 1.11
CA VAL A 654 -1.93 -5.73 2.44
C VAL A 654 -3.24 -5.93 3.22
N GLU A 655 -4.34 -6.22 2.52
CA GLU A 655 -5.67 -6.48 3.10
C GLU A 655 -5.96 -7.98 3.29
N ALA A 656 -4.98 -8.86 3.05
CA ALA A 656 -5.20 -10.30 3.16
C ALA A 656 -5.43 -10.76 4.60
N ILE A 657 -4.96 -10.00 5.60
CA ILE A 657 -5.17 -10.28 7.02
C ILE A 657 -5.53 -8.98 7.72
N GLY A 658 -6.66 -8.95 8.42
CA GLY A 658 -7.14 -7.72 9.04
C GLY A 658 -8.09 -7.95 10.20
N PHE A 659 -8.59 -6.85 10.73
CA PHE A 659 -9.58 -6.85 11.81
C PHE A 659 -10.91 -6.28 11.33
N THR A 660 -11.99 -6.86 11.83
CA THR A 660 -13.31 -6.23 11.82
C THR A 660 -13.84 -6.09 13.25
N GLN A 661 -14.75 -5.14 13.44
CA GLN A 661 -15.40 -4.89 14.71
C GLN A 661 -16.89 -5.26 14.62
N VAL A 662 -17.35 -5.95 15.67
CA VAL A 662 -18.75 -6.18 15.95
C VAL A 662 -19.14 -5.26 17.09
N ARG A 663 -20.06 -4.33 16.88
CA ARG A 663 -20.55 -3.40 17.91
C ARG A 663 -21.73 -3.99 18.66
N GLU A 664 -21.71 -3.83 19.98
CA GLU A 664 -22.87 -4.10 20.85
C GLU A 664 -23.94 -3.00 20.61
N ASP A 665 -25.10 -3.38 20.05
CA ASP A 665 -26.17 -2.45 19.68
C ASP A 665 -27.32 -2.32 20.70
N ASP A 666 -27.35 -3.15 21.75
CA ASP A 666 -28.36 -3.09 22.81
C ASP A 666 -27.93 -2.26 24.04
N GLY A 667 -26.75 -1.65 23.96
CA GLY A 667 -26.16 -0.79 24.99
C GLY A 667 -25.06 -1.45 25.79
N VAL A 668 -24.33 -0.65 26.56
CA VAL A 668 -23.17 -1.13 27.34
C VAL A 668 -23.42 -1.07 28.85
N THR A 669 -22.81 -1.98 29.59
CA THR A 669 -22.86 -2.07 31.05
C THR A 669 -21.50 -1.77 31.69
N GLY A 670 -21.50 -1.46 32.99
CA GLY A 670 -20.27 -1.22 33.75
C GLY A 670 -19.58 0.10 33.37
N SER A 671 -18.28 0.04 33.10
CA SER A 671 -17.45 1.20 32.74
C SER A 671 -17.17 1.33 31.24
N ALA A 672 -17.76 0.46 30.41
CA ALA A 672 -17.62 0.55 28.97
C ALA A 672 -18.32 1.80 28.44
N VAL A 673 -17.73 2.43 27.42
CA VAL A 673 -18.29 3.59 26.74
C VAL A 673 -18.92 3.10 25.45
N GLU A 674 -20.15 3.54 25.17
CA GLU A 674 -20.85 3.19 23.95
C GLU A 674 -20.09 3.73 22.73
N VAL A 675 -19.96 2.90 21.71
CA VAL A 675 -19.30 3.26 20.44
C VAL A 675 -20.37 3.71 19.44
N ALA A 676 -20.00 4.60 18.51
CA ALA A 676 -20.92 5.10 17.49
C ALA A 676 -21.43 3.96 16.57
N PRO A 677 -22.69 4.04 16.09
CA PRO A 677 -23.29 2.96 15.30
C PRO A 677 -22.59 2.74 13.95
N PHE A 678 -22.49 1.49 13.53
CA PHE A 678 -21.94 1.05 12.25
C PHE A 678 -22.98 0.97 11.13
N GLY A 679 -24.27 1.08 11.49
CA GLY A 679 -25.38 1.04 10.55
C GLY A 679 -25.62 -0.34 9.96
N LYS A 680 -26.74 -0.50 9.26
CA LYS A 680 -27.12 -1.79 8.70
C LYS A 680 -26.24 -2.17 7.51
N ALA A 681 -25.55 -3.31 7.61
CA ALA A 681 -24.70 -3.82 6.53
C ALA A 681 -25.48 -4.16 5.25
N GLY A 682 -24.89 -3.82 4.10
CA GLY A 682 -25.33 -4.23 2.77
C GLY A 682 -24.46 -5.36 2.18
N ASP A 683 -24.52 -5.52 0.86
CA ASP A 683 -23.65 -6.45 0.13
C ASP A 683 -22.19 -5.95 0.19
N PRO A 684 -21.25 -6.71 0.78
CA PRO A 684 -19.88 -6.26 0.95
C PRO A 684 -19.13 -6.08 -0.37
N CYS A 685 -19.52 -6.75 -1.46
CA CYS A 685 -18.91 -6.51 -2.77
C CYS A 685 -19.30 -5.13 -3.32
N ALA A 686 -20.58 -4.74 -3.20
CA ALA A 686 -21.04 -3.42 -3.59
C ALA A 686 -20.46 -2.31 -2.70
N GLU A 687 -20.34 -2.56 -1.39
CA GLU A 687 -19.70 -1.63 -0.45
C GLU A 687 -18.21 -1.43 -0.75
N LEU A 688 -17.47 -2.51 -1.06
CA LEU A 688 -16.07 -2.41 -1.46
C LEU A 688 -15.89 -1.52 -2.70
N GLU A 689 -16.74 -1.66 -3.71
CA GLU A 689 -16.68 -0.79 -4.89
C GLU A 689 -16.97 0.68 -4.54
N ALA A 690 -17.90 0.94 -3.62
CA ALA A 690 -18.16 2.29 -3.11
C ALA A 690 -17.00 2.85 -2.27
N VAL A 691 -16.30 2.00 -1.50
CA VAL A 691 -15.09 2.37 -0.74
C VAL A 691 -13.96 2.75 -1.70
N ARG A 692 -13.71 1.92 -2.73
CA ARG A 692 -12.69 2.16 -3.76
C ARG A 692 -12.97 3.41 -4.58
N ALA A 693 -14.24 3.71 -4.86
CA ALA A 693 -14.64 4.92 -5.56
C ALA A 693 -14.42 6.20 -4.71
N GLY A 694 -14.30 6.07 -3.39
CA GLY A 694 -14.22 7.18 -2.45
C GLY A 694 -15.54 7.94 -2.29
N GLY A 695 -15.58 8.86 -1.32
CA GLY A 695 -16.69 9.79 -1.18
C GLY A 695 -16.38 11.19 -1.68
N VAL A 696 -17.45 11.95 -1.94
CA VAL A 696 -17.39 13.39 -2.23
C VAL A 696 -18.10 14.11 -1.10
N LEU A 697 -17.40 15.05 -0.46
CA LEU A 697 -17.99 15.90 0.56
C LEU A 697 -18.82 17.01 -0.09
N ASP A 698 -20.04 17.19 0.38
CA ASP A 698 -20.85 18.37 0.11
C ASP A 698 -20.50 19.43 1.16
N VAL A 699 -19.57 20.31 0.80
CA VAL A 699 -19.03 21.35 1.69
C VAL A 699 -18.77 22.62 0.88
N ALA A 700 -18.95 23.79 1.49
CA ALA A 700 -18.70 25.07 0.84
C ALA A 700 -17.20 25.31 0.62
N ASP A 701 -16.83 25.94 -0.50
CA ASP A 701 -15.43 26.28 -0.83
C ASP A 701 -14.78 27.25 0.20
N GLU A 702 -15.59 28.08 0.86
CA GLU A 702 -15.15 29.05 1.86
C GLU A 702 -16.15 29.21 3.01
N VAL A 703 -15.62 29.55 4.19
CA VAL A 703 -16.39 29.82 5.42
C VAL A 703 -15.77 30.98 6.19
N ALA A 704 -16.60 31.80 6.83
CA ALA A 704 -16.13 32.90 7.66
C ALA A 704 -15.75 32.42 9.07
N PRO A 705 -14.74 33.01 9.73
CA PRO A 705 -14.47 32.74 11.14
C PRO A 705 -15.68 33.15 11.99
N GLY A 706 -16.06 32.30 12.95
CA GLY A 706 -17.25 32.47 13.78
C GLY A 706 -18.56 31.99 13.14
N ALA A 707 -18.52 31.43 11.92
CA ALA A 707 -19.69 30.85 11.26
C ALA A 707 -19.71 29.31 11.39
N ASP A 708 -20.86 28.72 11.07
CA ASP A 708 -21.01 27.27 11.02
C ASP A 708 -20.68 26.74 9.61
N LEU A 709 -19.85 25.70 9.55
CA LEU A 709 -19.53 24.95 8.34
C LEU A 709 -20.40 23.68 8.29
N THR A 710 -21.23 23.53 7.26
CA THR A 710 -21.96 22.28 7.02
C THR A 710 -21.14 21.36 6.13
N VAL A 711 -20.97 20.11 6.55
CA VAL A 711 -20.24 19.07 5.82
C VAL A 711 -21.17 17.87 5.63
N GLY A 712 -21.54 17.61 4.39
CA GLY A 712 -22.38 16.48 4.00
C GLY A 712 -21.56 15.33 3.40
N LEU A 713 -21.94 14.10 3.70
CA LEU A 713 -21.43 12.91 3.02
C LEU A 713 -22.62 11.98 2.71
N ALA A 714 -22.87 11.73 1.42
CA ALA A 714 -23.90 10.80 0.95
C ALA A 714 -23.29 9.43 0.59
N GLY A 715 -24.13 8.39 0.53
CA GLY A 715 -23.74 7.03 0.14
C GLY A 715 -23.20 6.17 1.30
N ASN A 716 -23.49 6.56 2.55
CA ASN A 716 -23.23 5.73 3.73
C ASN A 716 -24.38 4.75 3.96
N ARG A 717 -24.21 3.80 4.87
CA ARG A 717 -25.33 2.97 5.33
C ARG A 717 -26.33 3.82 6.10
N ALA A 718 -27.60 3.43 6.07
CA ALA A 718 -28.60 4.03 6.95
C ALA A 718 -28.24 3.75 8.42
N GLY A 719 -28.21 4.80 9.25
CA GLY A 719 -27.89 4.69 10.67
C GLY A 719 -26.39 4.55 10.98
N GLU A 720 -25.51 4.65 9.98
CA GLU A 720 -24.06 4.62 10.19
C GLU A 720 -23.53 5.97 10.66
N ALA A 721 -22.68 5.95 11.68
CA ALA A 721 -21.97 7.13 12.14
C ALA A 721 -20.87 7.55 11.16
N VAL A 722 -20.72 8.85 10.96
CA VAL A 722 -19.67 9.48 10.16
C VAL A 722 -18.99 10.52 11.03
N THR A 723 -17.68 10.37 11.21
CA THR A 723 -16.86 11.36 11.92
C THR A 723 -16.25 12.31 10.91
N VAL A 724 -16.58 13.59 11.02
CA VAL A 724 -16.01 14.68 10.25
C VAL A 724 -14.90 15.34 11.06
N THR A 725 -13.71 15.43 10.47
CA THR A 725 -12.55 16.12 11.03
C THR A 725 -12.22 17.31 10.14
N VAL A 726 -12.09 18.48 10.75
CA VAL A 726 -11.58 19.70 10.10
C VAL A 726 -10.27 20.02 10.81
N ASP A 727 -9.18 20.20 10.05
CA ASP A 727 -7.85 20.39 10.64
C ASP A 727 -7.79 21.58 11.60
N GLY A 728 -7.39 21.34 12.84
CA GLY A 728 -7.36 22.35 13.91
C GLY A 728 -8.66 22.54 14.69
N PHE A 729 -9.69 21.72 14.42
CA PHE A 729 -10.99 21.75 15.09
C PHE A 729 -11.29 20.40 15.77
N GLU A 730 -12.18 20.41 16.76
CA GLU A 730 -12.65 19.18 17.40
C GLU A 730 -13.48 18.33 16.42
N PRO A 731 -13.21 17.01 16.28
CA PRO A 731 -13.98 16.15 15.40
C PRO A 731 -15.46 16.09 15.79
N THR A 732 -16.34 16.05 14.78
CA THR A 732 -17.79 15.96 14.97
C THR A 732 -18.33 14.68 14.36
N THR A 733 -19.00 13.86 15.15
CA THR A 733 -19.65 12.62 14.68
C THR A 733 -21.16 12.82 14.52
N VAL A 734 -21.69 12.44 13.37
CA VAL A 734 -23.14 12.46 13.06
C VAL A 734 -23.58 11.10 12.52
N VAL A 735 -24.86 10.78 12.67
CA VAL A 735 -25.43 9.53 12.16
C VAL A 735 -26.14 9.79 10.83
N ALA A 736 -25.83 8.98 9.81
CA ALA A 736 -26.47 9.03 8.51
C ALA A 736 -27.96 8.71 8.61
N ASP A 737 -28.77 9.47 7.89
CA ASP A 737 -30.22 9.30 7.87
C ASP A 737 -30.64 8.01 7.12
N GLY A 738 -31.96 7.78 7.02
CA GLY A 738 -32.50 6.61 6.32
C GLY A 738 -32.16 6.52 4.82
N THR A 739 -31.63 7.60 4.23
CA THR A 739 -31.16 7.65 2.84
C THR A 739 -29.64 7.52 2.72
N GLY A 740 -28.93 7.38 3.84
CA GLY A 740 -27.47 7.26 3.87
C GLY A 740 -26.73 8.60 3.79
N VAL A 741 -27.41 9.71 4.08
CA VAL A 741 -26.82 11.05 4.10
C VAL A 741 -26.48 11.44 5.53
N ALA A 742 -25.19 11.69 5.78
CA ALA A 742 -24.69 12.26 7.03
C ALA A 742 -24.41 13.75 6.81
N SER A 743 -24.87 14.61 7.73
CA SER A 743 -24.67 16.07 7.65
C SER A 743 -24.19 16.60 8.99
N ALA A 744 -22.91 16.94 9.10
CA ALA A 744 -22.31 17.55 10.27
C ALA A 744 -22.35 19.08 10.17
N THR A 745 -22.50 19.75 11.31
CA THR A 745 -22.31 21.19 11.42
C THR A 745 -21.15 21.43 12.37
N VAL A 746 -20.07 22.02 11.86
CA VAL A 746 -18.84 22.31 12.60
C VAL A 746 -18.77 23.81 12.82
N ALA A 747 -18.76 24.24 14.08
CA ALA A 747 -18.59 25.65 14.41
C ALA A 747 -17.13 26.06 14.18
N VAL A 748 -16.90 27.07 13.34
CA VAL A 748 -15.55 27.61 13.08
C VAL A 748 -15.26 28.70 14.12
N PRO A 749 -14.34 28.50 15.09
CA PRO A 749 -13.89 29.52 16.01
C PRO A 749 -13.57 30.87 15.34
N ALA A 750 -13.90 31.96 16.03
CA ALA A 750 -13.64 33.31 15.53
C ALA A 750 -12.13 33.62 15.41
N ASP A 751 -11.30 32.90 16.16
CA ASP A 751 -9.83 32.96 16.18
C ASP A 751 -9.15 31.87 15.35
N ALA A 752 -9.92 31.09 14.57
CA ALA A 752 -9.37 30.10 13.65
C ALA A 752 -8.33 30.73 12.69
N GLU A 753 -7.28 29.98 12.35
CA GLU A 753 -6.29 30.40 11.36
C GLU A 753 -6.94 30.56 9.98
N ARG A 754 -6.48 31.54 9.21
CA ARG A 754 -7.07 31.90 7.91
C ARG A 754 -6.27 31.21 6.82
N GLY A 755 -6.96 30.71 5.80
CA GLY A 755 -6.34 29.97 4.71
C GLY A 755 -7.06 28.65 4.43
N GLU A 756 -6.38 27.76 3.74
CA GLU A 756 -6.87 26.44 3.41
C GLU A 756 -6.82 25.52 4.62
N VAL A 757 -7.91 24.80 4.84
CA VAL A 757 -8.06 23.82 5.92
C VAL A 757 -8.58 22.53 5.31
N ALA A 758 -7.92 21.41 5.62
CA ALA A 758 -8.38 20.10 5.16
C ALA A 758 -9.61 19.66 5.94
N VAL A 759 -10.55 19.04 5.23
CA VAL A 759 -11.74 18.40 5.78
C VAL A 759 -11.72 16.95 5.37
N SER A 760 -11.88 16.05 6.32
CA SER A 760 -12.05 14.62 6.07
C SER A 760 -13.30 14.10 6.76
N ALA A 761 -13.91 13.07 6.19
CA ALA A 761 -14.99 12.33 6.83
C ALA A 761 -14.74 10.83 6.71
N VAL A 762 -15.00 10.09 7.79
CA VAL A 762 -14.81 8.64 7.86
C VAL A 762 -16.08 7.98 8.40
N ALA A 763 -16.64 7.06 7.63
CA ALA A 763 -17.82 6.28 8.00
C ALA A 763 -17.42 5.09 8.90
N ALA A 764 -18.11 4.88 10.02
CA ALA A 764 -17.67 3.97 11.07
C ALA A 764 -17.83 2.47 10.72
N GLY A 765 -18.85 2.12 9.92
CA GLY A 765 -19.15 0.75 9.51
C GLY A 765 -18.33 0.32 8.30
N THR A 766 -18.57 0.98 7.17
CA THR A 766 -17.98 0.75 5.85
C THR A 766 -16.52 1.17 5.77
N ARG A 767 -16.06 2.05 6.67
CA ARG A 767 -14.72 2.69 6.65
C ARG A 767 -14.46 3.52 5.40
N ARG A 768 -15.52 3.92 4.70
CA ARG A 768 -15.40 4.80 3.54
C ARG A 768 -14.93 6.18 3.97
N THR A 769 -13.98 6.73 3.22
CA THR A 769 -13.42 8.06 3.47
C THR A 769 -13.78 9.04 2.36
N ALA A 770 -13.80 10.33 2.69
CA ALA A 770 -13.96 11.43 1.75
C ALA A 770 -13.15 12.63 2.25
N GLU A 771 -12.53 13.37 1.33
CA GLU A 771 -11.69 14.53 1.65
C GLU A 771 -12.09 15.74 0.81
N ALA A 772 -11.90 16.93 1.37
CA ALA A 772 -12.08 18.21 0.71
C ALA A 772 -11.17 19.27 1.36
N VAL A 773 -11.13 20.45 0.77
CA VAL A 773 -10.43 21.62 1.32
C VAL A 773 -11.42 22.77 1.39
N VAL A 774 -11.42 23.49 2.52
CA VAL A 774 -12.25 24.68 2.75
C VAL A 774 -11.35 25.87 3.07
N ASN A 775 -11.69 27.04 2.55
CA ASN A 775 -10.97 28.27 2.85
C ASN A 775 -11.63 29.03 4.02
N VAL A 776 -10.93 29.18 5.14
CA VAL A 776 -11.34 30.07 6.24
C VAL A 776 -10.92 31.50 5.89
N ARG A 777 -11.88 32.37 5.59
CA ARG A 777 -11.62 33.73 5.11
C ARG A 777 -12.44 34.79 5.82
N ASP A 778 -11.81 35.92 6.08
CA ASP A 778 -12.53 37.10 6.58
C ASP A 778 -13.48 37.64 5.49
N ALA A 779 -14.68 38.05 5.91
CA ALA A 779 -15.60 38.75 5.01
C ALA A 779 -15.04 40.13 4.66
N SER A 780 -15.14 40.51 3.39
CA SER A 780 -14.83 41.88 2.95
C SER A 780 -16.08 42.61 2.44
N THR A 781 -16.01 43.93 2.49
CA THR A 781 -16.98 44.82 1.83
C THR A 781 -16.23 45.75 0.90
N THR A 782 -16.78 45.99 -0.28
CA THR A 782 -16.25 46.95 -1.25
C THR A 782 -17.26 48.05 -1.48
N THR A 783 -16.83 49.31 -1.39
CA THR A 783 -17.64 50.48 -1.76
C THR A 783 -16.97 51.24 -2.89
N LEU A 784 -17.75 51.89 -3.75
CA LEU A 784 -17.22 52.64 -4.90
C LEU A 784 -17.58 54.11 -4.79
N ALA A 785 -16.57 54.97 -4.80
CA ALA A 785 -16.70 56.41 -4.96
C ALA A 785 -16.29 56.84 -6.37
N VAL A 786 -17.08 57.72 -6.95
CA VAL A 786 -16.84 58.30 -8.29
C VAL A 786 -16.58 59.78 -8.13
N ASN A 787 -15.42 60.26 -8.56
CA ASN A 787 -15.06 61.68 -8.49
C ASN A 787 -14.74 62.26 -9.88
N PRO A 788 -15.45 63.31 -10.33
CA PRO A 788 -16.58 63.97 -9.66
C PRO A 788 -17.83 63.11 -9.60
N THR A 789 -18.64 63.28 -8.55
CA THR A 789 -19.89 62.52 -8.30
C THR A 789 -20.96 62.73 -9.37
N THR A 790 -20.85 63.81 -10.15
CA THR A 790 -21.64 64.04 -11.35
C THR A 790 -20.70 64.24 -12.54
N PRO A 791 -20.20 63.16 -13.15
CA PRO A 791 -19.27 63.24 -14.27
C PRO A 791 -19.85 64.07 -15.41
N LYS A 792 -19.04 64.94 -16.00
CA LYS A 792 -19.36 65.51 -17.30
C LYS A 792 -18.83 64.60 -18.40
N LEU A 793 -19.42 64.73 -19.57
CA LEU A 793 -19.02 63.95 -20.72
C LEU A 793 -17.56 64.23 -21.09
N GLY A 794 -16.78 63.15 -21.27
CA GLY A 794 -15.35 63.17 -21.60
C GLY A 794 -14.45 63.76 -20.51
N GLN A 795 -15.00 64.12 -19.34
CA GLN A 795 -14.23 64.55 -18.19
C GLN A 795 -13.51 63.33 -17.59
N LYS A 796 -12.24 63.49 -17.23
CA LYS A 796 -11.52 62.44 -16.48
C LYS A 796 -12.26 62.15 -15.18
N VAL A 797 -12.43 60.87 -14.87
CA VAL A 797 -13.07 60.41 -13.65
C VAL A 797 -12.10 59.53 -12.90
N THR A 798 -11.96 59.79 -11.60
CA THR A 798 -11.25 58.92 -10.68
C THR A 798 -12.26 58.04 -9.96
N LEU A 799 -12.09 56.74 -10.10
CA LEU A 799 -12.84 55.70 -9.40
C LEU A 799 -12.00 55.25 -8.22
N THR A 800 -12.56 55.32 -7.02
CA THR A 800 -11.89 54.86 -5.80
C THR A 800 -12.76 53.80 -5.17
N ALA A 801 -12.26 52.59 -5.13
CA ALA A 801 -12.86 51.51 -4.37
C ALA A 801 -12.24 51.49 -2.98
N THR A 802 -13.07 51.48 -1.94
CA THR A 802 -12.64 51.26 -0.56
C THR A 802 -13.03 49.84 -0.18
N VAL A 803 -12.03 49.01 0.12
CA VAL A 803 -12.19 47.63 0.59
C VAL A 803 -11.95 47.64 2.09
N ALA A 804 -12.86 47.03 2.85
CA ALA A 804 -12.78 46.91 4.29
C ALA A 804 -13.11 45.49 4.74
N GLY A 805 -12.60 45.09 5.91
CA GLY A 805 -12.68 43.72 6.42
C GLY A 805 -11.42 42.92 6.07
N GLY A 806 -10.91 42.14 7.04
CA GLY A 806 -9.73 41.28 6.88
C GLY A 806 -8.45 41.98 6.40
N ASP A 807 -7.53 41.19 5.84
CA ASP A 807 -6.41 41.70 5.06
C ASP A 807 -6.86 41.98 3.62
N THR A 808 -6.86 43.27 3.29
CA THR A 808 -7.36 43.78 2.01
C THR A 808 -6.32 43.76 0.89
N ALA A 809 -5.13 43.19 1.12
CA ALA A 809 -4.12 43.00 0.09
C ALA A 809 -4.70 42.20 -1.10
N GLY A 810 -4.72 42.82 -2.28
CA GLY A 810 -5.27 42.19 -3.48
C GLY A 810 -5.55 43.20 -4.59
N THR A 811 -6.45 42.84 -5.50
CA THR A 811 -6.79 43.69 -6.66
C THR A 811 -8.29 43.94 -6.75
N VAL A 812 -8.63 45.15 -7.21
CA VAL A 812 -10.00 45.54 -7.55
C VAL A 812 -10.12 45.74 -9.05
N GLU A 813 -11.10 45.09 -9.67
CA GLU A 813 -11.53 45.36 -11.04
C GLU A 813 -12.67 46.39 -11.05
N PHE A 814 -12.56 47.42 -11.89
CA PHE A 814 -13.61 48.41 -12.11
C PHE A 814 -14.35 48.11 -13.42
N LEU A 815 -15.67 48.07 -13.37
CA LEU A 815 -16.52 47.74 -14.52
C LEU A 815 -17.54 48.83 -14.81
N ASP A 816 -17.90 48.97 -16.09
CA ASP A 816 -19.09 49.68 -16.57
C ASP A 816 -20.02 48.65 -17.23
N GLY A 817 -21.06 48.24 -16.51
CA GLY A 817 -21.83 47.03 -16.83
C GLY A 817 -20.92 45.79 -16.79
N LYS A 818 -20.82 45.05 -17.90
CA LYS A 818 -19.91 43.90 -18.03
C LYS A 818 -18.52 44.26 -18.57
N LYS A 819 -18.28 45.53 -18.91
CA LYS A 819 -17.03 45.96 -19.55
C LYS A 819 -16.02 46.38 -18.49
N SER A 820 -14.89 45.69 -18.45
CA SER A 820 -13.74 46.10 -17.64
C SER A 820 -13.21 47.47 -18.08
N LEU A 821 -13.00 48.35 -17.12
CA LEU A 821 -12.36 49.66 -17.27
C LEU A 821 -10.87 49.60 -16.90
N GLY A 822 -10.46 48.57 -16.16
CA GLY A 822 -9.12 48.33 -15.66
C GLY A 822 -9.12 47.77 -14.24
N THR A 823 -7.95 47.34 -13.78
CA THR A 823 -7.71 46.86 -12.42
C THR A 823 -6.77 47.79 -11.66
N ALA A 824 -6.84 47.79 -10.34
CA ALA A 824 -5.88 48.47 -9.47
C ALA A 824 -5.62 47.64 -8.22
N ALA A 825 -4.38 47.65 -7.73
CA ALA A 825 -4.02 47.03 -6.46
C ALA A 825 -4.62 47.83 -5.30
N VAL A 826 -5.00 47.11 -4.24
CA VAL A 826 -5.43 47.73 -2.98
C VAL A 826 -4.20 48.13 -2.18
N ALA A 827 -4.11 49.40 -1.82
CA ALA A 827 -3.09 49.93 -0.91
C ALA A 827 -3.81 50.67 0.22
N SER A 828 -3.54 50.28 1.47
CA SER A 828 -4.17 50.85 2.66
C SER A 828 -5.72 50.86 2.58
N GLY A 829 -6.31 49.75 2.14
CA GLY A 829 -7.76 49.59 2.00
C GLY A 829 -8.40 50.31 0.81
N GLN A 830 -7.61 50.89 -0.11
CA GLN A 830 -8.14 51.57 -1.29
C GLN A 830 -7.47 51.15 -2.59
N ALA A 831 -8.28 51.00 -3.64
CA ALA A 831 -7.82 50.86 -5.01
C ALA A 831 -8.34 52.03 -5.84
N THR A 832 -7.48 52.67 -6.63
CA THR A 832 -7.86 53.85 -7.41
C THR A 832 -7.53 53.68 -8.89
N LEU A 833 -8.52 53.91 -9.75
CA LEU A 833 -8.38 53.88 -11.20
C LEU A 833 -8.86 55.21 -11.80
N THR A 834 -8.00 55.87 -12.58
CA THR A 834 -8.38 57.07 -13.34
C THR A 834 -8.72 56.71 -14.77
N VAL A 835 -9.97 56.91 -15.17
CA VAL A 835 -10.45 56.69 -16.55
C VAL A 835 -10.51 58.00 -17.33
N LYS A 836 -10.32 57.92 -18.65
CA LYS A 836 -10.28 59.09 -19.54
C LYS A 836 -11.61 59.85 -19.65
N GLY A 837 -12.70 59.27 -19.16
CA GLY A 837 -14.05 59.84 -19.16
C GLY A 837 -15.08 59.00 -19.90
N PHE A 838 -16.36 59.26 -19.60
CA PHE A 838 -17.49 58.49 -20.12
C PHE A 838 -18.16 59.18 -21.31
N LYS A 839 -18.79 58.39 -22.18
CA LYS A 839 -19.52 58.87 -23.36
C LYS A 839 -20.98 59.18 -23.00
N ALA A 840 -21.75 59.70 -23.96
CA ALA A 840 -23.20 59.83 -23.76
C ALA A 840 -23.85 58.44 -23.69
N GLY A 841 -24.68 58.22 -22.68
CA GLY A 841 -25.31 56.92 -22.42
C GLY A 841 -25.62 56.75 -20.93
N ALA A 842 -26.27 55.64 -20.60
CA ALA A 842 -26.39 55.16 -19.22
C ALA A 842 -25.11 54.39 -18.86
N HIS A 843 -24.60 54.63 -17.66
CA HIS A 843 -23.42 53.98 -17.09
C HIS A 843 -23.78 53.39 -15.73
N SER A 844 -23.29 52.19 -15.45
CA SER A 844 -23.52 51.46 -14.19
C SER A 844 -22.20 50.92 -13.71
N LEU A 845 -21.56 51.64 -12.79
CA LEU A 845 -20.18 51.39 -12.38
C LEU A 845 -20.11 50.50 -11.15
N VAL A 846 -19.27 49.48 -11.19
CA VAL A 846 -19.07 48.55 -10.07
C VAL A 846 -17.58 48.35 -9.83
N ALA A 847 -17.18 48.23 -8.56
CA ALA A 847 -15.87 47.75 -8.15
C ALA A 847 -15.98 46.33 -7.58
N LYS A 848 -15.15 45.41 -8.06
CA LYS A 848 -15.05 44.02 -7.59
C LYS A 848 -13.68 43.77 -7.01
N PHE A 849 -13.60 43.55 -5.70
CA PHE A 849 -12.40 43.03 -5.06
C PHE A 849 -12.31 41.51 -5.27
N GLY A 850 -11.17 41.04 -5.77
CA GLY A 850 -10.97 39.64 -6.13
C GLY A 850 -10.77 38.67 -4.95
N GLY A 851 -10.71 39.17 -3.72
CA GLY A 851 -10.31 38.38 -2.55
C GLY A 851 -8.79 38.22 -2.43
N SER A 852 -8.37 37.51 -1.39
CA SER A 852 -7.01 37.09 -1.09
C SER A 852 -7.03 35.66 -0.53
N ALA A 853 -5.87 35.11 -0.14
CA ALA A 853 -5.80 33.81 0.53
C ALA A 853 -6.62 33.79 1.84
N VAL A 854 -6.74 34.93 2.52
CA VAL A 854 -7.31 35.06 3.86
C VAL A 854 -8.58 35.92 3.92
N THR A 855 -9.07 36.43 2.78
CA THR A 855 -10.21 37.36 2.75
C THR A 855 -11.06 37.13 1.50
N SER A 856 -12.37 36.98 1.66
CA SER A 856 -13.29 36.68 0.56
C SER A 856 -13.46 37.85 -0.40
N ALA A 857 -13.81 37.53 -1.65
CA ALA A 857 -14.11 38.52 -2.67
C ALA A 857 -15.37 39.33 -2.30
N SER A 858 -15.44 40.59 -2.74
CA SER A 858 -16.63 41.43 -2.52
C SER A 858 -16.87 42.41 -3.66
N GLN A 859 -18.09 42.93 -3.74
CA GLN A 859 -18.52 43.81 -4.81
C GLN A 859 -19.26 45.04 -4.27
N SER A 860 -19.03 46.20 -4.87
CA SER A 860 -19.79 47.40 -4.57
C SER A 860 -21.22 47.36 -5.12
N ILE A 861 -22.10 48.14 -4.49
CA ILE A 861 -23.37 48.55 -5.10
C ILE A 861 -23.05 49.36 -6.38
N PRO A 862 -23.82 49.21 -7.48
CA PRO A 862 -23.59 49.98 -8.68
C PRO A 862 -23.79 51.49 -8.47
N VAL A 863 -22.87 52.30 -8.98
CA VAL A 863 -23.04 53.76 -9.09
C VAL A 863 -23.53 54.08 -10.50
N GLU A 864 -24.78 54.55 -10.59
CA GLU A 864 -25.43 54.81 -11.87
C GLU A 864 -25.54 56.29 -12.20
N PHE A 865 -25.29 56.63 -13.46
CA PHE A 865 -25.58 57.96 -13.98
C PHE A 865 -25.83 57.93 -15.49
N VAL A 866 -26.56 58.94 -15.98
CA VAL A 866 -26.86 59.10 -17.40
C VAL A 866 -26.23 60.38 -17.91
N LEU A 867 -25.38 60.28 -18.92
CA LEU A 867 -24.78 61.43 -19.58
C LEU A 867 -25.55 61.80 -20.84
N GLY A 868 -26.25 62.93 -20.76
CA GLY A 868 -26.94 63.53 -21.90
C GLY A 868 -25.97 64.20 -22.88
N LYS A 869 -26.29 64.13 -24.18
CA LYS A 869 -25.59 64.95 -25.19
C LYS A 869 -25.85 66.45 -24.95
N GLY A 870 -24.80 67.26 -25.08
CA GLY A 870 -24.87 68.71 -24.93
C GLY A 870 -25.79 69.37 -25.96
N VAL A 871 -26.61 70.32 -25.50
CA VAL A 871 -27.48 71.11 -26.37
C VAL A 871 -26.64 72.14 -27.12
N THR A 872 -26.88 72.30 -28.42
CA THR A 872 -26.20 73.31 -29.25
C THR A 872 -27.17 74.38 -29.70
N ALA A 873 -26.64 75.56 -30.01
CA ALA A 873 -27.31 76.65 -30.68
C ALA A 873 -26.48 77.06 -31.90
N THR A 874 -27.15 77.21 -33.05
CA THR A 874 -26.50 77.58 -34.30
C THR A 874 -26.91 79.00 -34.69
N LYS A 875 -25.95 79.88 -34.99
CA LYS A 875 -26.20 81.26 -35.43
C LYS A 875 -25.51 81.54 -36.75
N VAL A 876 -26.23 82.22 -37.64
CA VAL A 876 -25.73 82.61 -38.96
C VAL A 876 -25.42 84.11 -38.98
N ALA A 877 -24.18 84.45 -39.26
CA ALA A 877 -23.70 85.80 -39.54
C ALA A 877 -23.31 85.93 -41.02
N GLY A 878 -23.65 87.08 -41.60
CA GLY A 878 -23.44 87.39 -43.02
C GLY A 878 -23.88 88.82 -43.31
N PRO A 879 -23.50 89.37 -44.47
CA PRO A 879 -23.78 90.77 -44.79
C PRO A 879 -25.29 91.01 -44.89
N LYS A 880 -25.76 92.22 -44.51
CA LYS A 880 -27.18 92.58 -44.64
C LYS A 880 -27.60 92.73 -46.12
N LYS A 881 -26.65 93.06 -46.99
CA LYS A 881 -26.83 93.30 -48.43
C LYS A 881 -25.61 92.79 -49.21
N VAL A 882 -25.80 92.33 -50.44
CA VAL A 882 -24.71 91.91 -51.35
C VAL A 882 -25.03 92.36 -52.77
N GLY A 883 -24.02 92.75 -53.55
CA GLY A 883 -24.21 93.07 -54.97
C GLY A 883 -24.44 91.80 -55.81
N LYS A 884 -25.21 91.93 -56.89
CA LYS A 884 -25.40 90.86 -57.90
C LYS A 884 -24.07 90.23 -58.34
N GLY A 885 -24.01 88.90 -58.39
CA GLY A 885 -22.83 88.15 -58.86
C GLY A 885 -21.61 88.20 -57.94
N LYS A 886 -21.63 88.98 -56.85
CA LYS A 886 -20.51 89.10 -55.93
C LYS A 886 -20.47 87.94 -54.95
N LYS A 887 -19.25 87.54 -54.57
CA LYS A 887 -19.01 86.59 -53.48
C LYS A 887 -19.37 87.23 -52.14
N TYR A 888 -20.02 86.47 -51.27
CA TYR A 888 -20.26 86.85 -49.89
C TYR A 888 -19.99 85.67 -48.95
N VAL A 889 -19.56 86.00 -47.74
CA VAL A 889 -19.17 85.03 -46.73
C VAL A 889 -20.29 84.88 -45.72
N ILE A 890 -20.63 83.62 -45.45
CA ILE A 890 -21.47 83.23 -44.33
C ILE A 890 -20.60 82.59 -43.27
N ARG A 891 -20.63 83.17 -42.08
CA ARG A 891 -20.02 82.61 -40.88
C ARG A 891 -21.12 82.00 -40.05
N VAL A 892 -21.00 80.72 -39.75
CA VAL A 892 -21.84 80.03 -38.79
C VAL A 892 -21.05 79.88 -37.50
N ALA A 893 -21.66 80.32 -36.41
CA ALA A 893 -21.19 80.01 -35.06
C ALA A 893 -22.12 78.94 -34.49
N VAL A 894 -21.56 77.81 -34.09
CA VAL A 894 -22.24 76.80 -33.29
C VAL A 894 -21.68 76.94 -31.88
N THR A 895 -22.57 77.23 -30.94
CA THR A 895 -22.24 77.30 -29.52
C THR A 895 -22.94 76.16 -28.80
N GLY A 896 -22.33 75.60 -27.78
CA GLY A 896 -22.89 74.51 -27.00
C GLY A 896 -21.79 73.89 -26.16
N ALA A 897 -22.15 73.37 -25.00
CA ALA A 897 -21.23 72.68 -24.11
C ALA A 897 -21.71 71.23 -23.94
N ALA A 898 -20.79 70.28 -24.11
CA ALA A 898 -21.01 68.86 -23.83
C ALA A 898 -19.89 68.37 -22.90
N GLY A 899 -19.86 68.90 -21.69
CA GLY A 899 -18.77 68.63 -20.74
C GLY A 899 -17.44 69.25 -21.19
N GLU A 900 -16.38 68.45 -21.13
CA GLU A 900 -15.01 68.87 -21.52
C GLU A 900 -14.66 68.51 -22.96
N GLU A 901 -15.53 67.78 -23.67
CA GLU A 901 -15.30 67.45 -25.07
C GLU A 901 -15.37 68.68 -25.96
N LYS A 902 -14.43 68.80 -26.90
CA LYS A 902 -14.42 69.88 -27.89
C LYS A 902 -15.58 69.73 -28.88
N LEU A 903 -16.16 70.85 -29.31
CA LEU A 903 -17.20 70.85 -30.34
C LEU A 903 -16.63 70.35 -31.67
N THR A 904 -17.20 69.26 -32.18
CA THR A 904 -16.84 68.64 -33.46
C THR A 904 -18.02 68.67 -34.43
N GLY A 905 -17.96 67.94 -35.55
CA GLY A 905 -19.11 67.77 -36.44
C GLY A 905 -19.21 68.79 -37.58
N LYS A 906 -20.37 68.81 -38.24
CA LYS A 906 -20.59 69.56 -39.48
C LYS A 906 -21.81 70.45 -39.38
N VAL A 907 -21.76 71.58 -40.07
CA VAL A 907 -22.91 72.45 -40.31
C VAL A 907 -23.28 72.37 -41.78
N LYS A 908 -24.57 72.14 -42.03
CA LYS A 908 -25.21 72.23 -43.34
C LYS A 908 -25.87 73.60 -43.48
N VAL A 909 -25.38 74.43 -44.41
CA VAL A 909 -25.95 75.75 -44.73
C VAL A 909 -26.79 75.66 -46.00
N VAL A 910 -28.06 76.03 -45.87
CA VAL A 910 -29.03 76.10 -46.96
C VAL A 910 -29.33 77.58 -47.25
N VAL A 911 -29.07 78.01 -48.48
CA VAL A 911 -29.44 79.32 -49.02
C VAL A 911 -30.60 79.14 -49.97
N LYS A 912 -31.77 79.69 -49.62
CA LYS A 912 -32.97 79.69 -50.46
C LYS A 912 -33.20 81.09 -51.06
N GLY A 913 -33.35 81.14 -52.38
CA GLY A 913 -33.66 82.35 -53.15
C GLY A 913 -34.25 81.93 -54.49
N ALA A 914 -33.61 82.31 -55.59
CA ALA A 914 -33.97 81.87 -56.95
C ALA A 914 -33.86 80.36 -57.20
N LYS A 915 -32.76 79.79 -56.70
CA LYS A 915 -32.44 78.36 -56.69
C LYS A 915 -31.91 78.06 -55.27
N LYS A 916 -32.13 76.83 -54.79
CA LYS A 916 -31.65 76.40 -53.47
C LYS A 916 -30.19 75.95 -53.60
N ALA A 917 -29.28 76.58 -52.87
CA ALA A 917 -27.89 76.12 -52.73
C ALA A 917 -27.69 75.54 -51.34
N THR A 918 -27.06 74.37 -51.23
CA THR A 918 -26.76 73.73 -49.95
C THR A 918 -25.28 73.36 -49.92
N ARG A 919 -24.57 73.75 -48.85
CA ARG A 919 -23.17 73.37 -48.65
C ARG A 919 -22.98 72.92 -47.21
N THR A 920 -22.12 71.94 -47.00
CA THR A 920 -21.77 71.43 -45.68
C THR A 920 -20.30 71.72 -45.41
N VAL A 921 -19.97 72.11 -44.18
CA VAL A 921 -18.59 72.34 -43.76
C VAL A 921 -18.40 71.83 -42.33
N THR A 922 -17.21 71.32 -42.03
CA THR A 922 -16.82 70.94 -40.67
C THR A 922 -16.69 72.18 -39.79
N VAL A 923 -17.22 72.10 -38.57
CA VAL A 923 -17.06 73.14 -37.56
C VAL A 923 -15.64 73.06 -37.01
N LYS A 924 -14.94 74.20 -36.97
CA LYS A 924 -13.61 74.29 -36.33
C LYS A 924 -13.77 74.16 -34.81
N ALA A 925 -12.68 73.78 -34.12
CA ALA A 925 -12.70 73.59 -32.66
C ALA A 925 -13.17 74.81 -31.84
N ASN A 926 -13.06 76.03 -32.39
CA ASN A 926 -13.60 77.26 -31.79
C ASN A 926 -15.11 77.49 -32.05
N GLY A 927 -15.81 76.48 -32.55
CA GLY A 927 -17.24 76.53 -32.85
C GLY A 927 -17.62 77.31 -34.11
N THR A 928 -16.67 77.65 -34.98
CA THR A 928 -16.96 78.43 -36.19
C THR A 928 -16.83 77.62 -37.48
N ALA A 929 -17.71 77.92 -38.43
CA ALA A 929 -17.72 77.36 -39.78
C ALA A 929 -17.89 78.52 -40.76
N THR A 930 -17.06 78.61 -41.79
CA THR A 930 -17.14 79.71 -42.79
C THR A 930 -17.35 79.12 -44.17
N LEU A 931 -18.34 79.63 -44.90
CA LEU A 931 -18.60 79.26 -46.28
C LEU A 931 -18.76 80.49 -47.15
N THR A 932 -18.17 80.46 -48.33
CA THR A 932 -18.34 81.50 -49.35
C THR A 932 -19.40 81.06 -50.35
N PHE A 933 -20.32 81.97 -50.66
CA PHE A 933 -21.38 81.81 -51.66
C PHE A 933 -21.29 82.95 -52.69
N VAL A 934 -21.90 82.77 -53.84
CA VAL A 934 -22.02 83.82 -54.89
C VAL A 934 -23.48 84.25 -54.95
N ALA A 935 -23.73 85.56 -54.91
CA ALA A 935 -25.09 86.10 -55.03
C ALA A 935 -25.61 85.91 -56.47
N PRO A 936 -26.89 85.57 -56.67
CA PRO A 936 -27.47 85.48 -58.01
C PRO A 936 -27.42 86.84 -58.73
N ASN A 937 -27.34 86.83 -60.06
CA ASN A 937 -27.29 88.04 -60.90
C ASN A 937 -28.64 88.79 -61.00
N ARG A 938 -29.49 88.72 -59.97
CA ARG A 938 -30.82 89.35 -59.92
C ARG A 938 -31.16 89.82 -58.51
N LYS A 939 -31.95 90.89 -58.39
CA LYS A 939 -32.41 91.43 -57.11
C LYS A 939 -33.30 90.42 -56.39
N GLY A 940 -33.25 90.38 -55.05
CA GLY A 940 -34.11 89.50 -54.27
C GLY A 940 -33.63 89.27 -52.83
N LYS A 941 -34.40 88.49 -52.06
CA LYS A 941 -34.05 88.11 -50.69
C LYS A 941 -33.50 86.68 -50.68
N LEU A 942 -32.31 86.48 -50.11
CA LEU A 942 -31.77 85.17 -49.81
C LEU A 942 -32.07 84.83 -48.36
N ARG A 943 -32.75 83.71 -48.12
CA ARG A 943 -33.06 83.15 -46.79
C ARG A 943 -32.05 82.06 -46.48
N ILE A 944 -31.23 82.27 -45.46
CA ILE A 944 -30.12 81.39 -45.09
C ILE A 944 -30.43 80.74 -43.76
N VAL A 945 -30.36 79.41 -43.74
CA VAL A 945 -30.50 78.60 -42.52
C VAL A 945 -29.29 77.70 -42.42
N ALA A 946 -28.66 77.66 -41.26
CA ALA A 946 -27.60 76.71 -40.96
C ALA A 946 -28.10 75.70 -39.93
N THR A 947 -27.91 74.41 -40.22
CA THR A 947 -28.21 73.31 -39.31
C THR A 947 -26.91 72.62 -38.96
N TYR A 948 -26.52 72.69 -37.69
CA TYR A 948 -25.53 71.78 -37.12
C TYR A 948 -26.17 70.39 -36.99
N VAL A 949 -25.58 69.37 -37.61
CA VAL A 949 -26.22 68.04 -37.73
C VAL A 949 -26.10 67.17 -36.48
N GLY A 950 -25.40 67.65 -35.44
CA GLY A 950 -25.01 66.82 -34.30
C GLY A 950 -23.79 65.97 -34.64
N ALA A 951 -22.92 65.74 -33.68
CA ALA A 951 -21.77 64.85 -33.81
C ALA A 951 -21.27 64.47 -32.42
N GLY A 952 -20.88 63.20 -32.25
CA GLY A 952 -20.45 62.65 -30.97
C GLY A 952 -21.44 63.01 -29.85
N SER A 953 -20.98 63.89 -28.97
CA SER A 953 -21.60 64.28 -27.71
C SER A 953 -22.50 65.51 -27.78
N TYR A 954 -22.74 66.03 -28.98
CA TYR A 954 -23.51 67.24 -29.21
C TYR A 954 -24.80 66.96 -29.99
N LYS A 955 -25.93 67.47 -29.49
CA LYS A 955 -27.22 67.43 -30.20
C LYS A 955 -27.20 68.35 -31.42
N ALA A 956 -28.00 68.02 -32.43
CA ALA A 956 -28.22 68.87 -33.59
C ALA A 956 -28.92 70.19 -33.20
N SER A 957 -28.67 71.27 -33.95
CA SER A 957 -29.39 72.54 -33.79
C SER A 957 -29.49 73.30 -35.10
N THR A 958 -30.51 74.16 -35.22
CA THR A 958 -30.76 74.93 -36.44
C THR A 958 -30.85 76.41 -36.11
N SER A 959 -30.25 77.25 -36.96
CA SER A 959 -30.31 78.70 -36.82
C SER A 959 -31.67 79.26 -37.18
N THR A 960 -31.98 80.42 -36.63
CA THR A 960 -33.01 81.28 -37.21
C THR A 960 -32.64 81.68 -38.64
N VAL A 961 -33.65 82.06 -39.44
CA VAL A 961 -33.45 82.44 -40.85
C VAL A 961 -32.73 83.79 -40.93
N LYS A 962 -31.54 83.82 -41.51
CA LYS A 962 -30.86 85.07 -41.87
C LYS A 962 -31.27 85.51 -43.26
N VAL A 963 -31.76 86.76 -43.39
CA VAL A 963 -32.09 87.36 -44.68
C VAL A 963 -30.94 88.24 -45.17
N VAL A 964 -30.52 88.04 -46.41
CA VAL A 964 -29.54 88.87 -47.13
C VAL A 964 -30.21 89.43 -48.38
N ASN A 965 -30.19 90.76 -48.56
CA ASN A 965 -30.79 91.39 -49.75
C ASN A 965 -29.76 91.50 -50.88
N VAL A 966 -30.07 90.96 -52.05
CA VAL A 966 -29.27 91.14 -53.27
C VAL A 966 -29.73 92.44 -53.94
N ARG A 967 -28.81 93.40 -54.09
CA ARG A 967 -29.08 94.69 -54.75
C ARG A 967 -28.39 94.79 -56.09
#